data_AF-A0A8S9T5W1-F1
#
_entry.id   AF-A0A8S9T5W1-F1
#
_cell.length_a   1.000
_cell.length_b   1.000
_cell.length_c   1.000
_cell.angle_alpha   90.00
_cell.angle_beta   90.00
_cell.angle_gamma   90.00
#
_symmetry.space_group_name_H-M   'P 1'
#
loop_
_entity.id
_entity.type
_entity.pdbx_description
1 polymer ?
#
loop_
_entity_poly.entity_id
_entity_poly.type
_entity_poly.pdbx_seq_one_letter_code
_entity_poly.pdbx_strand_id
1 'polypeptide(L)'
;MKHFSSVIFFIPLLGCVYGGISSIAQVQTSTSCTPNIKGIQGKYPEKMNFVNVTAYPFCVKTNLNPENREAVRRNTIAIQKAIDEVANRQFAIKTLYFPKGVYYFDNTLDFTNNGWQKLPRYLSVLGDSPKDSIIKLVDNAPGFKNPDRPKVFWKMANSNRAQNDAHNNYVRDLSIRTGANNLGVVAVDYVANNNGTIENVAIRSDDPQKRGAVGLGMLQRWPGPSFVKDIEVEGFDYGIKLLSGQYGVFFEKVILKDQLKVGFYDNNYAVVRNFVSSNKNPVPAFQSSKQPEQHSTIIDAVAVYTGKKATDTPAFDVGASQSFLRNATIKGYKYSLIKDTTKLSGFIREYASKKSKLFSKSPDVSMNIPVPSSIQCDSCNDPKNWYIIESKGPTRNWVGHDYTDEIQKAFASGKPVIQFAQIPGLPSKDTWPTNVIRFRKPLIVPSHVKRINFWYQGNDKTTNFPAGKSLYVVSGKKTDTPLILDTPGGGGIHHIGSRTLLIKSSCIDYKSVPGAGNVYFEDYCGSFTVAKGQKAYGWALNPERERYIHNKGGSLRIVGLKYEGNQTVIKTFDGGKTELLGGYIYALGDWAKNRAIFESYDSEHSLIYLVVNHGHAGYDWSVKEVRGNTVKTRSGVSDRNVLHVGYKAVPAPR
;
A
#
# COMPACT_ATOMS: atom_id res chain seq x y z
N MET A 1 -71.47 21.05 14.55
CA MET A 1 -71.49 21.58 13.17
C MET A 1 -70.30 20.98 12.42
N LYS A 2 -70.38 20.13 11.40
CA LYS A 2 -71.46 19.50 10.62
C LYS A 2 -70.93 18.11 10.16
N HIS A 3 -71.74 17.07 10.41
CA HIS A 3 -72.11 15.85 9.63
C HIS A 3 -71.05 14.98 8.91
N PHE A 4 -70.90 13.67 9.23
CA PHE A 4 -71.73 12.46 8.90
C PHE A 4 -71.67 12.11 7.38
N SER A 5 -71.42 10.88 6.88
CA SER A 5 -71.93 9.55 7.25
C SER A 5 -71.12 8.40 6.64
N SER A 6 -71.24 7.21 7.24
CA SER A 6 -70.92 5.88 6.71
C SER A 6 -72.09 5.31 5.88
N VAL A 7 -71.83 4.53 4.83
CA VAL A 7 -72.77 3.52 4.27
C VAL A 7 -71.99 2.30 3.75
N ILE A 8 -72.44 1.12 4.16
CA ILE A 8 -72.06 -0.23 3.70
C ILE A 8 -73.17 -0.73 2.77
N PHE A 9 -72.86 -1.45 1.67
CA PHE A 9 -73.74 -2.49 1.11
C PHE A 9 -72.97 -3.59 0.33
N PHE A 10 -73.58 -4.77 0.30
CA PHE A 10 -73.11 -6.13 -0.06
C PHE A 10 -73.00 -6.46 -1.58
N ILE A 11 -71.96 -7.23 -1.96
CA ILE A 11 -71.85 -8.53 -2.73
C ILE A 11 -72.85 -8.80 -3.91
N PRO A 12 -72.42 -9.21 -5.14
CA PRO A 12 -72.09 -10.64 -5.41
C PRO A 12 -70.97 -11.00 -6.40
N LEU A 13 -70.41 -12.19 -6.14
CA LEU A 13 -69.56 -12.99 -7.04
C LEU A 13 -70.33 -13.41 -8.30
N LEU A 14 -69.69 -13.27 -9.46
CA LEU A 14 -69.92 -14.15 -10.62
C LEU A 14 -68.59 -14.35 -11.36
N GLY A 15 -68.23 -15.61 -11.57
CA GLY A 15 -67.09 -16.01 -12.38
C GLY A 15 -67.41 -15.94 -13.87
N CYS A 16 -66.39 -15.61 -14.67
CA CYS A 16 -66.33 -15.95 -16.08
C CYS A 16 -64.88 -16.19 -16.48
N VAL A 17 -64.66 -17.33 -17.12
CA VAL A 17 -63.43 -17.81 -17.74
C VAL A 17 -63.23 -17.08 -19.06
N TYR A 18 -62.04 -16.54 -19.32
CA TYR A 18 -61.52 -16.40 -20.69
C TYR A 18 -59.99 -16.51 -20.68
N GLY A 19 -59.49 -17.52 -21.40
CA GLY A 19 -58.08 -17.70 -21.70
C GLY A 19 -57.56 -16.60 -22.64
N GLY A 20 -56.35 -16.13 -22.36
CA GLY A 20 -55.65 -15.13 -23.15
C GLY A 20 -54.15 -15.29 -22.92
N ILE A 21 -53.54 -16.08 -23.80
CA ILE A 21 -52.13 -16.38 -24.00
C ILE A 21 -51.20 -15.24 -23.52
N SER A 22 -50.55 -15.42 -22.37
CA SER A 22 -49.34 -14.69 -22.00
C SER A 22 -48.13 -15.56 -22.37
N SER A 23 -47.54 -15.32 -23.54
CA SER A 23 -46.20 -15.80 -23.86
C SER A 23 -45.18 -15.03 -23.03
N ILE A 24 -45.09 -15.39 -21.74
CA ILE A 24 -43.87 -15.15 -20.98
C ILE A 24 -42.84 -16.07 -21.60
N ALA A 25 -42.03 -15.54 -22.51
CA ALA A 25 -40.79 -16.18 -22.88
C ALA A 25 -39.98 -16.32 -21.58
N GLN A 26 -40.05 -17.50 -20.97
CA GLN A 26 -39.04 -17.96 -20.03
C GLN A 26 -37.72 -17.85 -20.77
N VAL A 27 -36.96 -16.79 -20.47
CA VAL A 27 -35.52 -16.80 -20.72
C VAL A 27 -35.01 -18.03 -19.99
N GLN A 28 -34.70 -19.08 -20.74
CA GLN A 28 -34.02 -20.24 -20.22
C GLN A 28 -32.75 -19.74 -19.54
N THR A 29 -32.77 -19.68 -18.22
CA THR A 29 -31.60 -19.51 -17.37
C THR A 29 -30.83 -20.83 -17.33
N SER A 30 -30.47 -21.37 -18.50
CA SER A 30 -29.62 -22.56 -18.60
C SER A 30 -28.16 -22.14 -18.72
N THR A 31 -27.57 -21.78 -17.57
CA THR A 31 -26.17 -22.12 -17.29
C THR A 31 -26.07 -22.37 -15.79
N SER A 32 -26.60 -23.52 -15.36
CA SER A 32 -26.32 -24.03 -14.02
C SER A 32 -24.81 -24.27 -13.92
N CYS A 33 -24.13 -23.36 -13.22
CA CYS A 33 -22.78 -23.64 -12.76
C CYS A 33 -22.90 -24.76 -11.72
N THR A 34 -22.58 -25.98 -12.12
CA THR A 34 -22.58 -27.10 -11.20
C THR A 34 -21.39 -26.98 -10.26
N PRO A 35 -21.48 -27.45 -8.99
CA PRO A 35 -20.34 -27.57 -8.10
C PRO A 35 -19.40 -28.65 -8.65
N ASN A 36 -18.68 -28.34 -9.73
CA ASN A 36 -17.68 -29.25 -10.26
C ASN A 36 -16.38 -28.99 -9.49
N ILE A 37 -16.14 -29.80 -8.46
CA ILE A 37 -15.00 -29.73 -7.54
C ILE A 37 -13.69 -30.06 -8.27
N LYS A 38 -13.74 -30.59 -9.50
CA LYS A 38 -12.55 -30.96 -10.27
C LYS A 38 -12.24 -29.93 -11.35
N GLY A 39 -11.15 -29.18 -11.15
CA GLY A 39 -10.48 -28.45 -12.23
C GLY A 39 -10.36 -26.94 -12.07
N ILE A 40 -10.28 -26.43 -10.84
CA ILE A 40 -9.93 -25.03 -10.62
C ILE A 40 -8.45 -24.84 -11.01
N GLN A 41 -8.19 -24.41 -12.25
CA GLN A 41 -6.84 -24.09 -12.72
C GLN A 41 -6.43 -22.70 -12.22
N GLY A 42 -5.62 -22.67 -11.17
CA GLY A 42 -4.94 -21.47 -10.69
C GLY A 42 -3.57 -21.82 -10.14
N LYS A 43 -2.69 -20.82 -10.05
CA LYS A 43 -1.37 -20.97 -9.42
C LYS A 43 -1.49 -21.52 -7.99
N TYR A 44 -2.45 -21.03 -7.21
CA TYR A 44 -2.57 -21.33 -5.78
C TYR A 44 -3.40 -22.60 -5.51
N PRO A 45 -2.96 -23.50 -4.61
CA PRO A 45 -3.72 -24.69 -4.24
C PRO A 45 -5.07 -24.38 -3.61
N GLU A 46 -6.10 -25.21 -3.86
CA GLU A 46 -7.47 -25.02 -3.34
C GLU A 46 -7.52 -24.87 -1.81
N LYS A 47 -6.66 -25.60 -1.09
CA LYS A 47 -6.52 -25.53 0.38
C LYS A 47 -6.11 -24.17 0.93
N MET A 48 -5.79 -23.18 0.08
CA MET A 48 -5.57 -21.80 0.50
C MET A 48 -6.85 -21.07 0.96
N ASN A 49 -8.04 -21.61 0.64
CA ASN A 49 -9.35 -21.06 1.02
C ASN A 49 -9.62 -19.62 0.49
N PHE A 50 -9.05 -19.27 -0.65
CA PHE A 50 -9.34 -18.01 -1.32
C PHE A 50 -10.73 -18.02 -1.96
N VAL A 51 -11.34 -16.85 -2.07
CA VAL A 51 -12.56 -16.67 -2.88
C VAL A 51 -12.14 -16.63 -4.34
N ASN A 52 -12.14 -17.79 -4.99
CA ASN A 52 -11.82 -17.91 -6.40
C ASN A 52 -13.01 -17.46 -7.26
N VAL A 53 -12.79 -16.45 -8.10
CA VAL A 53 -13.85 -15.86 -8.92
C VAL A 53 -14.40 -16.82 -9.98
N THR A 54 -13.61 -17.80 -10.44
CA THR A 54 -14.05 -18.77 -11.46
C THR A 54 -14.78 -19.97 -10.87
N ALA A 55 -14.69 -20.16 -9.55
CA ALA A 55 -15.34 -21.25 -8.83
C ALA A 55 -16.81 -20.94 -8.52
N TYR A 56 -17.58 -21.99 -8.22
CA TYR A 56 -18.93 -21.86 -7.66
C TYR A 56 -18.87 -21.09 -6.33
N PRO A 57 -19.81 -20.16 -6.06
CA PRO A 57 -21.02 -19.84 -6.82
C PRO A 57 -20.88 -18.70 -7.86
N PHE A 58 -19.68 -18.13 -8.03
CA PHE A 58 -19.50 -16.91 -8.85
C PHE A 58 -19.35 -17.23 -10.33
N CYS A 59 -18.51 -18.20 -10.66
CA CYS A 59 -18.36 -18.74 -12.00
C CYS A 59 -18.04 -17.67 -13.07
N VAL A 60 -17.27 -16.65 -12.68
CA VAL A 60 -16.77 -15.60 -13.57
C VAL A 60 -15.97 -16.27 -14.69
N LYS A 61 -16.35 -15.98 -15.93
CA LYS A 61 -15.76 -16.57 -17.13
C LYS A 61 -14.56 -15.75 -17.58
N THR A 62 -13.52 -16.47 -17.98
CA THR A 62 -12.33 -15.94 -18.64
C THR A 62 -12.46 -16.03 -20.16
N ASN A 63 -11.74 -15.18 -20.88
CA ASN A 63 -11.55 -15.22 -22.34
C ASN A 63 -12.88 -15.24 -23.10
N LEU A 64 -13.90 -14.56 -22.57
CA LEU A 64 -15.16 -14.33 -23.29
C LEU A 64 -14.89 -13.57 -24.59
N ASN A 65 -15.72 -13.79 -25.60
CA ASN A 65 -15.81 -12.86 -26.73
C ASN A 65 -16.33 -11.50 -26.20
N PRO A 66 -15.54 -10.41 -26.23
CA PRO A 66 -15.96 -9.11 -25.69
C PRO A 66 -17.15 -8.49 -26.45
N GLU A 67 -17.40 -8.92 -27.69
CA GLU A 67 -18.55 -8.47 -28.49
C GLU A 67 -19.87 -9.11 -27.99
N ASN A 68 -19.81 -10.23 -27.27
CA ASN A 68 -20.98 -10.79 -26.61
C ASN A 68 -21.29 -10.01 -25.32
N ARG A 69 -21.93 -8.85 -25.48
CA ARG A 69 -22.24 -7.91 -24.38
C ARG A 69 -23.12 -8.52 -23.30
N GLU A 70 -23.99 -9.46 -23.63
CA GLU A 70 -24.82 -10.16 -22.66
C GLU A 70 -23.98 -11.07 -21.76
N ALA A 71 -23.05 -11.85 -22.34
CA ALA A 71 -22.13 -12.68 -21.59
C ALA A 71 -21.20 -11.84 -20.71
N VAL A 72 -20.68 -10.71 -21.23
CA VAL A 72 -19.88 -9.76 -20.45
C VAL A 72 -20.70 -9.16 -19.30
N ARG A 73 -21.95 -8.74 -19.55
CA ARG A 73 -22.83 -8.20 -18.50
C ARG A 73 -23.08 -9.23 -17.39
N ARG A 74 -23.33 -10.49 -17.74
CA ARG A 74 -23.42 -11.59 -16.76
C ARG A 74 -22.12 -11.73 -15.95
N ASN A 75 -20.97 -11.60 -16.61
CA ASN A 75 -19.67 -11.64 -15.96
C ASN A 75 -19.49 -10.49 -14.95
N THR A 76 -19.88 -9.26 -15.32
CA THR A 76 -19.89 -8.08 -14.44
C THR A 76 -20.76 -8.30 -13.20
N ILE A 77 -21.96 -8.89 -13.38
CA ILE A 77 -22.85 -9.21 -12.26
C ILE A 77 -22.24 -10.30 -11.36
N ALA A 78 -21.64 -11.33 -11.95
CA ALA A 78 -21.01 -12.43 -11.23
C ALA A 78 -19.82 -11.97 -10.39
N ILE A 79 -18.93 -11.13 -10.94
CA ILE A 79 -17.78 -10.63 -10.17
C ILE A 79 -18.22 -9.70 -9.05
N GLN A 80 -19.26 -8.88 -9.25
CA GLN A 80 -19.75 -7.99 -8.20
C GLN A 80 -20.25 -8.80 -7.00
N LYS A 81 -20.91 -9.94 -7.22
CA LYS A 81 -21.27 -10.86 -6.13
C LYS A 81 -20.05 -11.38 -5.36
N ALA A 82 -18.96 -11.69 -6.05
CA ALA A 82 -17.72 -12.15 -5.42
C ALA A 82 -17.04 -11.02 -4.61
N ILE A 83 -17.07 -9.79 -5.15
CA ILE A 83 -16.60 -8.59 -4.45
C ILE A 83 -17.43 -8.36 -3.19
N ASP A 84 -18.76 -8.42 -3.27
CA ASP A 84 -19.66 -8.21 -2.14
C ASP A 84 -19.44 -9.25 -1.03
N GLU A 85 -19.16 -10.53 -1.39
CA GLU A 85 -18.84 -11.61 -0.45
C GLU A 85 -17.56 -11.33 0.38
N VAL A 86 -16.53 -10.73 -0.23
CA VAL A 86 -15.30 -10.40 0.48
C VAL A 86 -15.39 -9.06 1.20
N ALA A 87 -16.16 -8.09 0.68
CA ALA A 87 -16.26 -6.74 1.22
C ALA A 87 -17.22 -6.61 2.41
N ASN A 88 -18.21 -7.50 2.53
CA ASN A 88 -19.21 -7.45 3.61
C ASN A 88 -18.71 -8.04 4.95
N ARG A 89 -17.49 -7.65 5.39
CA ARG A 89 -16.82 -8.23 6.58
C ARG A 89 -16.15 -7.16 7.42
N GLN A 90 -16.37 -7.20 8.73
CA GLN A 90 -15.97 -6.10 9.61
C GLN A 90 -14.46 -6.11 9.95
N PHE A 91 -13.85 -7.29 10.15
CA PHE A 91 -12.46 -7.42 10.64
C PHE A 91 -11.68 -8.62 10.12
N ALA A 92 -12.14 -9.27 9.05
CA ALA A 92 -11.52 -10.45 8.49
C ALA A 92 -11.14 -10.22 7.03
N ILE A 93 -9.84 -10.26 6.75
CA ILE A 93 -9.34 -10.16 5.37
C ILE A 93 -9.67 -11.46 4.64
N LYS A 94 -10.44 -11.35 3.56
CA LYS A 94 -10.60 -12.40 2.54
C LYS A 94 -9.87 -12.03 1.26
N THR A 95 -9.20 -13.01 0.68
CA THR A 95 -8.55 -12.85 -0.63
C THR A 95 -9.53 -13.20 -1.75
N LEU A 96 -9.88 -12.20 -2.56
CA LEU A 96 -10.53 -12.37 -3.86
C LEU A 96 -9.45 -12.72 -4.89
N TYR A 97 -9.49 -13.94 -5.39
CA TYR A 97 -8.45 -14.48 -6.26
C TYR A 97 -8.94 -14.59 -7.71
N PHE A 98 -8.15 -14.01 -8.62
CA PHE A 98 -8.30 -14.07 -10.07
C PHE A 98 -7.23 -15.00 -10.65
N PRO A 99 -7.53 -16.28 -10.91
CA PRO A 99 -6.64 -17.16 -11.65
C PRO A 99 -6.27 -16.60 -13.02
N LYS A 100 -5.27 -17.19 -13.68
CA LYS A 100 -4.92 -16.87 -15.06
C LYS A 100 -6.16 -16.79 -15.98
N GLY A 101 -6.27 -15.68 -16.71
CA GLY A 101 -7.30 -15.43 -17.70
C GLY A 101 -7.51 -13.94 -17.97
N VAL A 102 -8.19 -13.65 -19.07
CA VAL A 102 -8.69 -12.30 -19.38
C VAL A 102 -10.16 -12.21 -18.98
N TYR A 103 -10.46 -11.33 -18.03
CA TYR A 103 -11.80 -11.13 -17.49
C TYR A 103 -12.40 -9.86 -18.08
N TYR A 104 -13.48 -10.00 -18.86
CA TYR A 104 -14.15 -8.86 -19.47
C TYR A 104 -15.33 -8.40 -18.62
N PHE A 105 -15.41 -7.09 -18.43
CA PHE A 105 -16.46 -6.39 -17.71
C PHE A 105 -16.92 -5.16 -18.48
N ASP A 106 -18.15 -4.71 -18.23
CA ASP A 106 -18.75 -3.56 -18.92
C ASP A 106 -19.20 -2.43 -18.00
N ASN A 107 -18.88 -2.53 -16.71
CA ASN A 107 -19.22 -1.52 -15.71
C ASN A 107 -18.15 -1.43 -14.61
N THR A 108 -18.32 -0.46 -13.72
CA THR A 108 -17.52 -0.32 -12.49
C THR A 108 -17.58 -1.59 -11.64
N LEU A 109 -16.43 -2.03 -11.16
CA LEU A 109 -16.27 -3.01 -10.10
C LEU A 109 -16.17 -2.23 -8.78
N ASP A 110 -17.25 -2.26 -7.98
CA ASP A 110 -17.38 -1.40 -6.80
C ASP A 110 -17.10 -2.19 -5.52
N PHE A 111 -15.96 -1.91 -4.90
CA PHE A 111 -15.55 -2.51 -3.62
C PHE A 111 -16.07 -1.72 -2.41
N THR A 112 -16.76 -0.61 -2.64
CA THR A 112 -17.22 0.29 -1.58
C THR A 112 -18.60 -0.10 -1.04
N ASN A 113 -19.28 -1.02 -1.71
CA ASN A 113 -20.60 -1.51 -1.31
C ASN A 113 -20.50 -2.54 -0.16
N ASN A 114 -20.08 -2.10 1.03
CA ASN A 114 -20.21 -2.92 2.24
C ASN A 114 -21.39 -2.47 3.10
N GLY A 115 -22.29 -3.41 3.42
CA GLY A 115 -23.59 -3.08 4.00
C GLY A 115 -23.54 -2.31 5.33
N TRP A 116 -22.44 -2.40 6.07
CA TRP A 116 -22.34 -1.82 7.41
C TRP A 116 -21.90 -0.36 7.46
N GLN A 117 -21.06 0.14 6.53
CA GLN A 117 -20.60 1.55 6.52
C GLN A 117 -20.25 2.14 5.13
N LYS A 118 -20.43 1.40 4.04
CA LYS A 118 -19.93 1.72 2.69
C LYS A 118 -18.44 2.13 2.63
N LEU A 119 -17.59 1.48 3.44
CA LEU A 119 -16.16 1.74 3.57
C LEU A 119 -15.30 0.52 3.16
N PRO A 120 -14.53 0.56 2.07
CA PRO A 120 -13.63 -0.51 1.67
C PRO A 120 -12.46 -0.62 2.67
N ARG A 121 -12.46 -1.67 3.49
CA ARG A 121 -11.37 -2.03 4.39
C ARG A 121 -11.24 -3.55 4.47
N TYR A 122 -10.04 -4.01 4.82
CA TYR A 122 -9.70 -5.42 4.95
C TYR A 122 -9.91 -6.21 3.64
N LEU A 123 -9.66 -5.57 2.50
CA LEU A 123 -9.78 -6.20 1.19
C LEU A 123 -8.43 -6.75 0.73
N SER A 124 -8.39 -8.00 0.29
CA SER A 124 -7.22 -8.56 -0.38
C SER A 124 -7.64 -9.03 -1.77
N VAL A 125 -6.99 -8.51 -2.80
CA VAL A 125 -7.21 -8.93 -4.19
C VAL A 125 -5.90 -9.40 -4.79
N LEU A 126 -5.95 -10.57 -5.44
CA LEU A 126 -4.76 -11.29 -5.88
C LEU A 126 -4.97 -11.89 -7.27
N GLY A 127 -3.98 -11.77 -8.14
CA GLY A 127 -3.86 -12.56 -9.37
C GLY A 127 -2.67 -13.53 -9.36
N ASP A 128 -2.42 -14.17 -10.51
CA ASP A 128 -1.26 -15.05 -10.71
C ASP A 128 0.00 -14.26 -11.06
N SER A 129 -0.17 -13.26 -11.93
CA SER A 129 0.81 -12.24 -12.33
C SER A 129 0.10 -11.16 -13.15
N PRO A 130 0.70 -9.96 -13.36
CA PRO A 130 0.17 -8.97 -14.29
C PRO A 130 0.00 -9.49 -15.72
N LYS A 131 0.79 -10.48 -16.15
CA LYS A 131 0.69 -11.03 -17.51
C LYS A 131 -0.41 -12.08 -17.65
N ASP A 132 -0.74 -12.76 -16.55
CA ASP A 132 -1.65 -13.91 -16.56
C ASP A 132 -3.06 -13.54 -16.11
N SER A 133 -3.22 -12.62 -15.14
CA SER A 133 -4.52 -12.22 -14.59
C SER A 133 -4.88 -10.81 -15.07
N ILE A 134 -5.69 -10.72 -16.12
CA ILE A 134 -6.02 -9.46 -16.79
C ILE A 134 -7.49 -9.10 -16.56
N ILE A 135 -7.74 -8.02 -15.84
CA ILE A 135 -9.06 -7.46 -15.59
C ILE A 135 -9.30 -6.35 -16.61
N LYS A 136 -10.27 -6.53 -17.51
CA LYS A 136 -10.45 -5.67 -18.68
C LYS A 136 -11.85 -5.10 -18.80
N LEU A 137 -11.93 -3.77 -18.85
CA LEU A 137 -13.12 -3.07 -19.34
C LEU A 137 -13.21 -3.25 -20.86
N VAL A 138 -14.38 -3.65 -21.35
CA VAL A 138 -14.65 -3.73 -22.79
C VAL A 138 -14.59 -2.37 -23.47
N ASP A 139 -14.33 -2.39 -24.76
CA ASP A 139 -14.37 -1.19 -25.60
C ASP A 139 -15.77 -0.57 -25.58
N ASN A 140 -15.82 0.76 -25.76
CA ASN A 140 -17.07 1.52 -25.79
C ASN A 140 -17.99 1.25 -24.59
N ALA A 141 -17.43 1.04 -23.39
CA ALA A 141 -18.19 0.69 -22.20
C ALA A 141 -19.20 1.80 -21.82
N PRO A 142 -20.46 1.45 -21.49
CA PRO A 142 -21.47 2.43 -21.12
C PRO A 142 -21.04 3.35 -19.96
N GLY A 143 -21.11 4.66 -20.20
CA GLY A 143 -20.81 5.69 -19.21
C GLY A 143 -19.33 6.05 -19.02
N PHE A 144 -18.41 5.46 -19.79
CA PHE A 144 -16.97 5.75 -19.70
C PHE A 144 -16.43 6.65 -20.82
N LYS A 145 -17.30 7.15 -21.71
CA LYS A 145 -16.88 7.94 -22.89
C LYS A 145 -16.60 9.42 -22.59
N ASN A 146 -17.16 9.98 -21.52
CA ASN A 146 -17.12 11.42 -21.28
C ASN A 146 -15.95 11.81 -20.34
N PRO A 147 -14.89 12.48 -20.83
CA PRO A 147 -13.77 12.91 -19.99
C PRO A 147 -14.12 14.00 -18.97
N ASP A 148 -15.18 14.79 -19.22
CA ASP A 148 -15.64 15.84 -18.28
C ASP A 148 -16.49 15.26 -17.13
N ARG A 149 -16.92 14.00 -17.28
CA ARG A 149 -17.63 13.24 -16.25
C ARG A 149 -16.96 11.88 -16.06
N PRO A 150 -15.72 11.86 -15.55
CA PRO A 150 -14.94 10.65 -15.48
C PRO A 150 -15.61 9.61 -14.58
N LYS A 151 -15.48 8.34 -14.96
CA LYS A 151 -16.08 7.20 -14.27
C LYS A 151 -15.01 6.19 -13.90
N VAL A 152 -15.03 5.73 -12.65
CA VAL A 152 -14.07 4.77 -12.11
C VAL A 152 -14.42 3.36 -12.57
N PHE A 153 -13.45 2.62 -13.09
CA PHE A 153 -13.60 1.20 -13.41
C PHE A 153 -13.36 0.32 -12.18
N TRP A 154 -12.20 0.43 -11.54
CA TRP A 154 -11.88 -0.28 -10.31
C TRP A 154 -12.01 0.66 -9.11
N LYS A 155 -13.14 0.57 -8.40
CA LYS A 155 -13.50 1.55 -7.38
C LYS A 155 -13.30 0.98 -5.98
N MET A 156 -12.17 1.32 -5.38
CA MET A 156 -11.85 1.01 -3.98
C MET A 156 -11.92 2.24 -3.08
N ALA A 157 -12.35 3.40 -3.57
CA ALA A 157 -12.58 4.59 -2.76
C ALA A 157 -14.03 5.08 -2.91
N ASN A 158 -14.64 5.50 -1.79
CA ASN A 158 -16.00 6.01 -1.75
C ASN A 158 -15.99 7.54 -1.76
N SER A 159 -16.40 8.15 -2.88
CA SER A 159 -16.40 9.60 -3.05
C SER A 159 -17.34 10.38 -2.14
N ASN A 160 -18.28 9.70 -1.49
CA ASN A 160 -19.28 10.35 -0.66
C ASN A 160 -18.84 10.50 0.80
N ARG A 161 -17.63 10.06 1.15
CA ARG A 161 -17.12 10.11 2.52
C ARG A 161 -15.61 10.29 2.52
N ALA A 162 -15.08 11.09 3.43
CA ALA A 162 -13.64 11.13 3.67
C ALA A 162 -13.21 9.84 4.40
N GLN A 163 -12.13 9.20 3.96
CA GLN A 163 -11.76 7.84 4.39
C GLN A 163 -10.36 7.82 4.99
N ASN A 164 -10.26 7.97 6.31
CA ASN A 164 -9.00 7.77 7.06
C ASN A 164 -8.94 6.41 7.78
N ASP A 165 -9.91 5.52 7.52
CA ASP A 165 -10.08 4.22 8.16
C ASP A 165 -10.20 3.04 7.17
N ALA A 166 -9.72 3.23 5.94
CA ALA A 166 -9.63 2.20 4.90
C ALA A 166 -8.42 1.26 5.13
N HIS A 167 -8.39 0.60 6.28
CA HIS A 167 -7.24 -0.21 6.67
C HIS A 167 -7.13 -1.51 5.87
N ASN A 168 -5.90 -1.93 5.59
CA ASN A 168 -5.54 -3.24 5.06
C ASN A 168 -6.19 -3.59 3.71
N ASN A 169 -6.19 -2.63 2.77
CA ASN A 169 -6.57 -2.90 1.39
C ASN A 169 -5.33 -3.28 0.57
N TYR A 170 -5.40 -4.38 -0.17
CA TYR A 170 -4.31 -4.93 -0.96
C TYR A 170 -4.76 -5.30 -2.37
N VAL A 171 -3.96 -4.94 -3.37
CA VAL A 171 -4.14 -5.35 -4.78
C VAL A 171 -2.80 -5.85 -5.30
N ARG A 172 -2.71 -7.12 -5.69
CA ARG A 172 -1.44 -7.74 -6.07
C ARG A 172 -1.52 -8.63 -7.30
N ASP A 173 -0.41 -8.68 -8.03
CA ASP A 173 -0.13 -9.67 -9.08
C ASP A 173 -1.18 -9.73 -10.22
N LEU A 174 -1.66 -8.58 -10.69
CA LEU A 174 -2.68 -8.52 -11.75
C LEU A 174 -2.54 -7.28 -12.64
N SER A 175 -3.24 -7.29 -13.78
CA SER A 175 -3.36 -6.12 -14.67
C SER A 175 -4.78 -5.59 -14.72
N ILE A 176 -4.92 -4.27 -14.82
CA ILE A 176 -6.19 -3.57 -15.07
C ILE A 176 -6.09 -2.84 -16.41
N ARG A 177 -7.00 -3.16 -17.34
CA ARG A 177 -7.02 -2.62 -18.70
C ARG A 177 -8.36 -1.96 -19.02
N THR A 178 -8.33 -0.84 -19.73
CA THR A 178 -9.52 0.00 -19.88
C THR A 178 -10.22 -0.04 -21.24
N GLY A 179 -9.80 -0.91 -22.16
CA GLY A 179 -10.40 -0.96 -23.51
C GLY A 179 -10.18 0.32 -24.33
N ALA A 180 -10.65 0.31 -25.58
CA ALA A 180 -10.62 1.46 -26.48
C ALA A 180 -11.88 2.34 -26.37
N ASN A 181 -11.75 3.62 -26.71
CA ASN A 181 -12.84 4.62 -26.74
C ASN A 181 -13.54 4.85 -25.39
N ASN A 182 -12.85 4.62 -24.27
CA ASN A 182 -13.33 4.89 -22.91
C ASN A 182 -12.62 6.14 -22.35
N LEU A 183 -12.80 7.29 -23.00
CA LEU A 183 -12.00 8.51 -22.77
C LEU A 183 -12.10 9.07 -21.34
N GLY A 184 -13.23 8.87 -20.68
CA GLY A 184 -13.48 9.30 -19.30
C GLY A 184 -13.16 8.26 -18.23
N VAL A 185 -12.48 7.17 -18.57
CA VAL A 185 -12.16 6.13 -17.58
C VAL A 185 -11.10 6.60 -16.59
N VAL A 186 -11.40 6.43 -15.30
CA VAL A 186 -10.39 6.32 -14.24
C VAL A 186 -10.20 4.83 -14.02
N ALA A 187 -9.03 4.28 -14.36
CA ALA A 187 -8.83 2.83 -14.32
C ALA A 187 -8.95 2.30 -12.88
N VAL A 188 -8.32 2.98 -11.92
CA VAL A 188 -8.34 2.65 -10.49
C VAL A 188 -8.55 3.91 -9.66
N ASP A 189 -9.47 3.89 -8.70
CA ASP A 189 -9.51 4.83 -7.58
C ASP A 189 -9.25 4.04 -6.29
N TYR A 190 -8.06 4.23 -5.72
CA TYR A 190 -7.53 3.45 -4.60
C TYR A 190 -7.44 4.27 -3.33
N VAL A 191 -7.72 3.63 -2.20
CA VAL A 191 -7.44 4.16 -0.86
C VAL A 191 -7.02 3.04 0.08
N ALA A 192 -6.01 3.32 0.88
CA ALA A 192 -5.69 2.57 2.08
C ALA A 192 -5.16 3.52 3.15
N ASN A 193 -5.37 3.15 4.42
CA ASN A 193 -4.84 3.88 5.57
C ASN A 193 -4.15 2.92 6.54
N ASN A 194 -3.07 3.37 7.16
CA ASN A 194 -2.20 2.63 8.07
C ASN A 194 -1.40 1.52 7.40
N ASN A 195 -2.09 0.46 6.96
CA ASN A 195 -1.52 -0.62 6.18
C ASN A 195 -2.34 -0.84 4.92
N GLY A 196 -1.67 -1.22 3.85
CA GLY A 196 -2.31 -1.48 2.57
C GLY A 196 -1.37 -1.21 1.42
N THR A 197 -1.40 -2.10 0.42
CA THR A 197 -0.39 -2.12 -0.63
C THR A 197 -0.95 -2.48 -1.99
N ILE A 198 -0.62 -1.68 -3.00
CA ILE A 198 -0.59 -2.14 -4.39
C ILE A 198 0.81 -2.70 -4.66
N GLU A 199 0.93 -3.98 -5.05
CA GLU A 199 2.22 -4.62 -5.32
C GLU A 199 2.20 -5.42 -6.63
N ASN A 200 3.14 -5.16 -7.53
CA ASN A 200 3.27 -5.87 -8.82
C ASN A 200 1.97 -5.81 -9.63
N VAL A 201 1.59 -4.60 -10.05
CA VAL A 201 0.35 -4.32 -10.79
C VAL A 201 0.64 -3.49 -12.04
N ALA A 202 0.02 -3.84 -13.16
CA ALA A 202 0.06 -3.04 -14.38
C ALA A 202 -1.32 -2.44 -14.71
N ILE A 203 -1.35 -1.14 -15.05
CA ILE A 203 -2.55 -0.42 -15.45
C ILE A 203 -2.33 0.11 -16.86
N ARG A 204 -3.19 -0.24 -17.82
CA ARG A 204 -2.97 0.11 -19.22
C ARG A 204 -4.23 0.60 -19.93
N SER A 205 -4.09 1.68 -20.68
CA SER A 205 -5.07 2.02 -21.72
C SER A 205 -4.83 1.16 -22.96
N ASP A 206 -5.90 0.50 -23.41
CA ASP A 206 -5.91 -0.25 -24.67
C ASP A 206 -6.31 0.60 -25.88
N ASP A 207 -6.65 1.88 -25.64
CA ASP A 207 -6.96 2.80 -26.73
C ASP A 207 -5.74 2.98 -27.63
N PRO A 208 -5.88 2.98 -28.97
CA PRO A 208 -4.75 3.14 -29.88
C PRO A 208 -3.95 4.43 -29.65
N GLN A 209 -4.59 5.49 -29.16
CA GLN A 209 -3.95 6.75 -28.80
C GLN A 209 -3.61 6.84 -27.30
N LYS A 210 -3.72 5.73 -26.57
CA LYS A 210 -3.46 5.62 -25.13
C LYS A 210 -4.33 6.52 -24.25
N ARG A 211 -5.53 6.88 -24.74
CA ARG A 211 -6.48 7.79 -24.08
C ARG A 211 -7.16 7.17 -22.86
N GLY A 212 -7.57 8.03 -21.92
CA GLY A 212 -8.24 7.72 -20.66
C GLY A 212 -7.95 8.83 -19.65
N ALA A 213 -8.79 9.04 -18.64
CA ALA A 213 -8.64 10.18 -17.74
C ALA A 213 -7.52 9.99 -16.71
N VAL A 214 -7.49 8.86 -16.01
CA VAL A 214 -6.50 8.58 -14.96
C VAL A 214 -6.19 7.09 -14.93
N GLY A 215 -4.91 6.72 -14.84
CA GLY A 215 -4.47 5.35 -14.58
C GLY A 215 -4.72 4.96 -13.12
N LEU A 216 -3.80 5.33 -12.23
CA LEU A 216 -3.98 5.20 -10.78
C LEU A 216 -4.42 6.52 -10.17
N GLY A 217 -5.68 6.59 -9.76
CA GLY A 217 -6.23 7.67 -8.96
C GLY A 217 -6.18 7.35 -7.48
N MET A 218 -5.86 8.37 -6.68
CA MET A 218 -6.27 8.43 -5.28
C MET A 218 -6.96 9.79 -5.10
N LEU A 219 -8.22 9.80 -5.52
CA LEU A 219 -8.93 11.03 -5.87
C LEU A 219 -9.72 11.62 -4.71
N GLN A 220 -9.92 10.83 -3.66
CA GLN A 220 -10.69 11.23 -2.49
C GLN A 220 -9.83 11.93 -1.44
N ARG A 221 -10.51 12.50 -0.44
CA ARG A 221 -9.85 13.00 0.77
C ARG A 221 -9.22 11.85 1.54
N TRP A 222 -7.98 12.07 1.97
CA TRP A 222 -7.24 11.22 2.90
C TRP A 222 -6.82 9.84 2.36
N PRO A 223 -6.17 9.76 1.18
CA PRO A 223 -5.89 8.49 0.51
C PRO A 223 -4.76 7.63 1.13
N GLY A 224 -4.25 7.99 2.32
CA GLY A 224 -3.05 7.42 2.93
C GLY A 224 -3.06 7.44 4.46
N PRO A 225 -2.03 6.90 5.14
CA PRO A 225 -0.80 6.40 4.53
C PRO A 225 -1.02 5.05 3.84
N SER A 226 -0.38 4.87 2.69
CA SER A 226 -0.40 3.62 1.93
C SER A 226 0.90 3.43 1.16
N PHE A 227 1.14 2.19 0.73
CA PHE A 227 2.33 1.84 -0.04
C PHE A 227 1.96 1.37 -1.45
N VAL A 228 2.65 1.88 -2.47
CA VAL A 228 2.50 1.43 -3.85
C VAL A 228 3.87 1.01 -4.35
N LYS A 229 4.02 -0.27 -4.70
CA LYS A 229 5.29 -0.86 -5.06
C LYS A 229 5.19 -1.62 -6.38
N ASP A 230 6.17 -1.42 -7.25
CA ASP A 230 6.26 -2.15 -8.53
C ASP A 230 4.98 -1.99 -9.36
N ILE A 231 4.73 -0.74 -9.78
CA ILE A 231 3.57 -0.38 -10.57
C ILE A 231 3.99 0.12 -11.95
N GLU A 232 3.33 -0.38 -12.98
CA GLU A 232 3.44 0.12 -14.35
C GLU A 232 2.12 0.78 -14.77
N VAL A 233 2.18 2.02 -15.26
CA VAL A 233 1.03 2.70 -15.86
C VAL A 233 1.36 3.16 -17.28
N GLU A 234 0.58 2.69 -18.25
CA GLU A 234 0.73 3.03 -19.67
C GLU A 234 -0.51 3.76 -20.20
N GLY A 235 -0.30 4.95 -20.77
CA GLY A 235 -1.35 5.83 -21.27
C GLY A 235 -1.93 6.76 -20.21
N PHE A 236 -3.18 7.19 -20.47
CA PHE A 236 -3.98 8.13 -19.70
C PHE A 236 -3.47 9.59 -19.76
N ASP A 237 -4.38 10.54 -19.55
CA ASP A 237 -4.03 11.94 -19.30
C ASP A 237 -3.09 12.04 -18.10
N TYR A 238 -3.45 11.39 -17.00
CA TYR A 238 -2.65 11.29 -15.79
C TYR A 238 -2.29 9.83 -15.52
N GLY A 239 -1.00 9.52 -15.43
CA GLY A 239 -0.55 8.18 -15.05
C GLY A 239 -0.91 7.87 -13.60
N ILE A 240 -0.45 8.72 -12.69
CA ILE A 240 -0.83 8.73 -11.27
C ILE A 240 -1.40 10.10 -10.91
N LYS A 241 -2.51 10.14 -10.16
CA LYS A 241 -3.13 11.39 -9.72
C LYS A 241 -3.57 11.33 -8.26
N LEU A 242 -2.94 12.15 -7.43
CA LEU A 242 -3.30 12.35 -6.02
C LEU A 242 -3.98 13.71 -5.86
N LEU A 243 -5.15 13.76 -5.20
CA LEU A 243 -5.95 15.00 -5.10
C LEU A 243 -6.07 15.60 -3.69
N SER A 244 -5.59 14.94 -2.64
CA SER A 244 -5.76 15.41 -1.27
C SER A 244 -4.45 15.41 -0.49
N GLY A 245 -4.20 16.47 0.29
CA GLY A 245 -2.95 16.72 1.02
C GLY A 245 -2.92 16.25 2.46
N GLN A 246 -3.23 14.98 2.78
CA GLN A 246 -3.00 14.45 4.14
C GLN A 246 -2.43 13.03 4.13
N TYR A 247 -1.75 12.70 5.22
CA TYR A 247 -1.21 11.39 5.62
C TYR A 247 -0.05 10.82 4.80
N GLY A 248 0.29 11.39 3.64
CA GLY A 248 1.40 10.92 2.80
C GLY A 248 1.05 9.65 2.04
N VAL A 249 1.64 9.46 0.86
CA VAL A 249 1.55 8.22 0.10
C VAL A 249 2.95 7.86 -0.39
N PHE A 250 3.31 6.58 -0.27
CA PHE A 250 4.68 6.12 -0.48
C PHE A 250 4.76 5.22 -1.71
N PHE A 251 5.74 5.47 -2.57
CA PHE A 251 5.92 4.82 -3.85
C PHE A 251 7.34 4.28 -4.03
N GLU A 252 7.47 3.04 -4.49
CA GLU A 252 8.75 2.39 -4.79
C GLU A 252 8.63 1.65 -6.14
N LYS A 253 9.56 1.87 -7.07
CA LYS A 253 9.55 1.27 -8.41
C LYS A 253 8.27 1.61 -9.18
N VAL A 254 8.19 2.86 -9.63
CA VAL A 254 7.07 3.36 -10.44
C VAL A 254 7.54 3.51 -11.88
N ILE A 255 6.81 2.92 -12.82
CA ILE A 255 7.08 3.03 -14.26
C ILE A 255 5.86 3.67 -14.94
N LEU A 256 6.06 4.85 -15.52
CA LEU A 256 5.03 5.58 -16.26
C LEU A 256 5.43 5.71 -17.72
N LYS A 257 4.51 5.39 -18.63
CA LYS A 257 4.74 5.40 -20.07
C LYS A 257 3.60 6.07 -20.83
N ASP A 258 3.96 6.90 -21.81
CA ASP A 258 3.05 7.46 -22.82
C ASP A 258 1.81 8.19 -22.24
N GLN A 259 1.99 8.97 -21.17
CA GLN A 259 0.94 9.86 -20.63
C GLN A 259 0.63 11.03 -21.59
N LEU A 260 -0.60 11.54 -21.51
CA LEU A 260 -1.11 12.60 -22.40
C LEU A 260 -1.11 14.00 -21.77
N LYS A 261 -1.08 14.14 -20.43
CA LYS A 261 -0.97 15.43 -19.73
C LYS A 261 0.15 15.48 -18.69
N VAL A 262 0.23 14.50 -17.80
CA VAL A 262 1.24 14.43 -16.72
C VAL A 262 1.51 12.96 -16.38
N GLY A 263 2.78 12.60 -16.18
CA GLY A 263 3.15 11.31 -15.59
C GLY A 263 2.51 11.14 -14.22
N PHE A 264 3.05 11.83 -13.22
CA PHE A 264 2.59 11.82 -11.83
C PHE A 264 2.12 13.22 -11.43
N TYR A 265 0.84 13.37 -11.09
CA TYR A 265 0.31 14.59 -10.47
C TYR A 265 0.15 14.42 -8.95
N ASP A 266 0.82 15.26 -8.17
CA ASP A 266 0.85 15.19 -6.70
C ASP A 266 0.21 16.42 -6.04
N ASN A 267 -0.96 16.23 -5.42
CA ASN A 267 -1.53 17.15 -4.44
C ASN A 267 -1.53 16.54 -3.02
N ASN A 268 -0.61 15.61 -2.77
CA ASN A 268 -0.34 14.97 -1.49
C ASN A 268 1.12 15.25 -1.07
N TYR A 269 1.60 14.50 -0.09
CA TYR A 269 2.98 14.45 0.35
C TYR A 269 3.65 13.18 -0.18
N ALA A 270 3.71 13.04 -1.50
CA ALA A 270 4.23 11.81 -2.10
C ALA A 270 5.73 11.66 -1.83
N VAL A 271 6.12 10.47 -1.41
CA VAL A 271 7.52 10.04 -1.38
C VAL A 271 7.69 8.97 -2.44
N VAL A 272 8.54 9.23 -3.42
CA VAL A 272 8.71 8.37 -4.59
C VAL A 272 10.18 7.98 -4.72
N ARG A 273 10.44 6.68 -4.80
CA ARG A 273 11.77 6.14 -5.09
C ARG A 273 11.76 5.21 -6.30
N ASN A 274 12.85 5.18 -7.07
CA ASN A 274 12.98 4.38 -8.28
C ASN A 274 11.86 4.74 -9.29
N PHE A 275 11.78 6.02 -9.60
CA PHE A 275 10.76 6.60 -10.48
C PHE A 275 11.26 6.63 -11.92
N VAL A 276 10.56 5.97 -12.84
CA VAL A 276 10.86 5.99 -14.26
C VAL A 276 9.66 6.52 -15.02
N SER A 277 9.86 7.59 -15.79
CA SER A 277 8.86 8.15 -16.69
C SER A 277 9.44 8.25 -18.08
N SER A 278 8.75 7.68 -19.07
CA SER A 278 9.17 7.65 -20.47
C SER A 278 7.99 8.02 -21.37
N ASN A 279 8.00 9.24 -21.91
CA ASN A 279 6.88 9.77 -22.68
C ASN A 279 7.29 10.17 -24.09
N LYS A 280 6.43 9.83 -25.06
CA LYS A 280 6.50 10.37 -26.42
C LYS A 280 5.85 11.74 -26.55
N ASN A 281 4.93 12.09 -25.64
CA ASN A 281 4.30 13.40 -25.58
C ASN A 281 5.14 14.37 -24.74
N PRO A 282 5.15 15.68 -25.06
CA PRO A 282 5.91 16.68 -24.31
C PRO A 282 5.23 17.05 -22.98
N VAL A 283 5.12 16.09 -22.07
CA VAL A 283 4.44 16.23 -20.78
C VAL A 283 5.43 16.15 -19.61
N PRO A 284 5.15 16.79 -18.46
CA PRO A 284 5.97 16.62 -17.27
C PRO A 284 5.94 15.17 -16.80
N ALA A 285 7.10 14.65 -16.40
CA ALA A 285 7.17 13.36 -15.72
C ALA A 285 6.49 13.44 -14.35
N PHE A 286 6.69 14.55 -13.64
CA PHE A 286 6.07 14.82 -12.35
C PHE A 286 5.62 16.28 -12.28
N GLN A 287 4.44 16.51 -11.72
CA GLN A 287 3.91 17.83 -11.43
C GLN A 287 3.28 17.84 -10.04
N SER A 288 3.65 18.80 -9.21
CA SER A 288 2.93 19.04 -7.95
C SER A 288 1.70 19.93 -8.17
N SER A 289 0.83 20.06 -7.16
CA SER A 289 -0.27 21.03 -7.19
C SER A 289 0.16 22.49 -7.08
N LYS A 290 1.48 22.73 -6.92
CA LYS A 290 2.12 24.05 -6.87
C LYS A 290 1.70 24.88 -5.66
N GLN A 291 1.23 24.25 -4.60
CA GLN A 291 0.84 24.92 -3.37
C GLN A 291 2.01 24.97 -2.36
N PRO A 292 2.29 26.12 -1.72
CA PRO A 292 3.44 26.27 -0.80
C PRO A 292 3.46 25.29 0.38
N GLU A 293 2.30 24.77 0.78
CA GLU A 293 2.16 23.79 1.86
C GLU A 293 2.47 22.35 1.47
N GLN A 294 2.49 22.04 0.18
CA GLN A 294 2.74 20.69 -0.32
C GLN A 294 4.23 20.37 -0.32
N HIS A 295 4.55 19.10 -0.14
CA HIS A 295 5.93 18.63 -0.04
C HIS A 295 6.09 17.26 -0.69
N SER A 296 6.90 17.18 -1.74
CA SER A 296 7.22 15.91 -2.41
C SER A 296 8.69 15.53 -2.20
N THR A 297 8.97 14.24 -2.06
CA THR A 297 10.33 13.69 -1.98
C THR A 297 10.53 12.68 -3.10
N ILE A 298 11.47 12.95 -4.02
CA ILE A 298 11.71 12.09 -5.19
C ILE A 298 13.19 11.67 -5.22
N ILE A 299 13.45 10.38 -5.23
CA ILE A 299 14.81 9.83 -5.15
C ILE A 299 15.00 8.75 -6.21
N ASP A 300 16.18 8.70 -6.82
CA ASP A 300 16.51 7.70 -7.84
C ASP A 300 15.50 7.75 -9.01
N ALA A 301 15.51 8.85 -9.75
CA ALA A 301 14.53 9.12 -10.80
C ALA A 301 15.15 9.15 -12.21
N VAL A 302 14.37 8.73 -13.20
CA VAL A 302 14.71 8.79 -14.62
C VAL A 302 13.50 9.35 -15.37
N ALA A 303 13.68 10.51 -16.00
CA ALA A 303 12.65 11.13 -16.84
C ALA A 303 13.15 11.25 -18.28
N VAL A 304 12.44 10.62 -19.21
CA VAL A 304 12.80 10.56 -20.63
C VAL A 304 11.65 11.07 -21.48
N TYR A 305 11.91 12.11 -22.26
CA TYR A 305 11.11 12.47 -23.42
C TYR A 305 11.78 11.92 -24.68
N THR A 306 11.05 11.15 -25.48
CA THR A 306 11.62 10.44 -26.65
C THR A 306 11.43 11.20 -27.97
N GLY A 307 10.97 12.45 -27.93
CA GLY A 307 10.85 13.28 -29.13
C GLY A 307 12.19 13.60 -29.79
N LYS A 308 12.16 13.98 -31.08
CA LYS A 308 13.36 14.26 -31.88
C LYS A 308 14.20 15.44 -31.37
N LYS A 309 13.56 16.43 -30.74
CA LYS A 309 14.19 17.62 -30.15
C LYS A 309 13.81 17.71 -28.68
N ALA A 310 14.62 18.38 -27.87
CA ALA A 310 14.26 18.62 -26.48
C ALA A 310 12.97 19.46 -26.38
N THR A 311 12.09 19.12 -25.43
CA THR A 311 10.87 19.89 -25.16
C THR A 311 11.11 21.03 -24.16
N ASP A 312 10.37 22.14 -24.29
CA ASP A 312 10.35 23.24 -23.32
C ASP A 312 9.53 22.90 -22.06
N THR A 313 8.68 21.86 -22.10
CA THR A 313 8.07 21.28 -20.90
C THR A 313 9.16 20.82 -19.94
N PRO A 314 9.08 21.07 -18.62
CA PRO A 314 10.07 20.55 -17.68
C PRO A 314 9.82 19.08 -17.34
N ALA A 315 10.87 18.34 -16.93
CA ALA A 315 10.69 16.99 -16.41
C ALA A 315 9.94 16.99 -15.07
N PHE A 316 10.34 17.87 -14.14
CA PHE A 316 9.73 18.07 -12.83
C PHE A 316 9.19 19.50 -12.70
N ASP A 317 7.88 19.67 -12.58
CA ASP A 317 7.22 20.97 -12.37
C ASP A 317 6.67 21.06 -10.94
N VAL A 318 7.40 21.72 -10.04
CA VAL A 318 7.05 21.78 -8.62
C VAL A 318 6.42 23.11 -8.20
N GLY A 319 6.42 24.14 -9.07
CA GLY A 319 5.82 25.45 -8.76
C GLY A 319 6.21 25.98 -7.37
N ALA A 320 5.24 26.42 -6.56
CA ALA A 320 5.52 26.93 -5.22
C ALA A 320 5.73 25.84 -4.17
N SER A 321 5.45 24.57 -4.50
CA SER A 321 5.58 23.44 -3.58
C SER A 321 7.01 23.27 -3.08
N GLN A 322 7.12 22.70 -1.89
CA GLN A 322 8.39 22.28 -1.33
C GLN A 322 8.80 20.94 -1.95
N SER A 323 10.08 20.74 -2.24
CA SER A 323 10.53 19.50 -2.89
C SER A 323 11.98 19.14 -2.59
N PHE A 324 12.20 17.86 -2.31
CA PHE A 324 13.51 17.24 -2.26
C PHE A 324 13.66 16.29 -3.45
N LEU A 325 14.72 16.48 -4.26
CA LEU A 325 15.07 15.59 -5.36
C LEU A 325 16.51 15.11 -5.18
N ARG A 326 16.77 13.82 -5.37
CA ARG A 326 18.14 13.27 -5.33
C ARG A 326 18.33 12.19 -6.38
N ASN A 327 19.46 12.24 -7.08
CA ASN A 327 19.82 11.28 -8.13
C ASN A 327 18.76 11.18 -9.24
N ALA A 328 18.50 12.29 -9.94
CA ALA A 328 17.56 12.32 -11.07
C ALA A 328 18.27 12.51 -12.41
N THR A 329 18.08 11.56 -13.32
CA THR A 329 18.60 11.58 -14.69
C THR A 329 17.51 12.02 -15.67
N ILE A 330 17.80 13.06 -16.46
CA ILE A 330 16.83 13.70 -17.35
C ILE A 330 17.34 13.64 -18.78
N LYS A 331 16.51 13.18 -19.72
CA LYS A 331 16.80 13.12 -21.15
C LYS A 331 15.62 13.66 -21.98
N GLY A 332 15.93 14.48 -22.98
CA GLY A 332 14.91 15.04 -23.89
C GLY A 332 14.13 16.23 -23.34
N TYR A 333 14.36 16.65 -22.10
CA TYR A 333 13.77 17.86 -21.53
C TYR A 333 14.81 18.98 -21.49
N LYS A 334 14.42 20.21 -21.84
CA LYS A 334 15.29 21.39 -21.74
C LYS A 334 15.56 21.77 -20.28
N TYR A 335 14.54 21.63 -19.43
CA TYR A 335 14.63 21.90 -17.99
C TYR A 335 14.38 20.60 -17.22
N SER A 336 15.26 20.30 -16.29
CA SER A 336 15.08 19.19 -15.35
C SER A 336 14.04 19.54 -14.30
N LEU A 337 14.14 20.73 -13.69
CA LEU A 337 13.22 21.19 -12.65
C LEU A 337 12.80 22.65 -12.92
N ILE A 338 11.52 22.94 -12.73
CA ILE A 338 11.03 24.32 -12.55
C ILE A 338 10.43 24.46 -11.14
N LYS A 339 10.99 25.37 -10.36
CA LYS A 339 10.44 25.86 -9.08
C LYS A 339 10.15 27.34 -9.21
N ASP A 340 8.88 27.72 -9.18
CA ASP A 340 8.43 29.09 -9.44
C ASP A 340 9.04 29.62 -10.76
N THR A 341 9.90 30.63 -10.69
CA THR A 341 10.63 31.18 -11.84
C THR A 341 12.02 30.54 -12.03
N THR A 342 12.50 29.76 -11.06
CA THR A 342 13.81 29.11 -11.09
C THR A 342 13.80 27.88 -11.97
N LYS A 343 14.75 27.80 -12.90
CA LYS A 343 14.89 26.69 -13.84
C LYS A 343 16.24 26.00 -13.64
N LEU A 344 16.23 24.68 -13.49
CA LEU A 344 17.42 23.83 -13.50
C LEU A 344 17.43 22.98 -14.76
N SER A 345 18.62 22.60 -15.22
CA SER A 345 18.82 21.73 -16.38
C SER A 345 19.84 20.63 -16.06
N GLY A 346 19.78 19.53 -16.80
CA GLY A 346 20.71 18.41 -16.62
C GLY A 346 20.42 17.52 -15.41
N PHE A 347 21.40 16.70 -15.05
CA PHE A 347 21.33 15.76 -13.93
C PHE A 347 21.15 16.49 -12.59
N ILE A 348 20.18 16.06 -11.78
CA ILE A 348 19.99 16.57 -10.43
C ILE A 348 20.66 15.61 -9.47
N ARG A 349 21.86 16.00 -8.99
CA ARG A 349 22.56 15.26 -7.93
C ARG A 349 21.75 15.28 -6.64
N GLU A 350 21.47 16.49 -6.15
CA GLU A 350 20.59 16.73 -5.02
C GLU A 350 20.03 18.16 -5.13
N TYR A 351 18.75 18.30 -4.80
CA TYR A 351 18.03 19.56 -4.71
C TYR A 351 17.12 19.53 -3.48
N ALA A 352 17.08 20.64 -2.75
CA ALA A 352 16.16 20.85 -1.65
C ALA A 352 15.71 22.31 -1.69
N SER A 353 14.40 22.56 -1.73
CA SER A 353 13.85 23.93 -1.76
C SER A 353 14.10 24.71 -0.47
N LYS A 354 14.39 24.01 0.65
CA LYS A 354 14.76 24.60 1.94
C LYS A 354 15.74 23.71 2.69
N LYS A 355 16.70 24.32 3.38
CA LYS A 355 17.71 23.62 4.19
C LYS A 355 17.79 24.19 5.60
N SER A 356 18.13 23.36 6.58
CA SER A 356 18.39 23.81 7.95
C SER A 356 19.44 22.95 8.66
N LYS A 357 20.12 23.55 9.65
CA LYS A 357 21.10 22.89 10.52
C LYS A 357 21.17 23.62 11.86
N LEU A 358 21.40 22.89 12.95
CA LEU A 358 21.58 23.49 14.29
C LEU A 358 23.05 23.85 14.59
N PHE A 359 23.98 23.10 14.01
CA PHE A 359 25.41 23.33 14.17
C PHE A 359 26.01 23.74 12.82
N SER A 360 26.75 24.85 12.82
CA SER A 360 27.34 25.47 11.62
C SER A 360 28.28 24.55 10.85
N LYS A 361 28.97 23.63 11.54
CA LYS A 361 29.87 22.63 10.94
C LYS A 361 29.16 21.48 10.21
N SER A 362 27.83 21.44 10.23
CA SER A 362 27.06 20.43 9.49
C SER A 362 26.99 20.82 8.01
N PRO A 363 27.10 19.85 7.07
CA PRO A 363 27.04 20.14 5.65
C PRO A 363 25.61 20.49 5.21
N ASP A 364 25.46 20.94 3.96
CA ASP A 364 24.17 21.30 3.36
C ASP A 364 23.64 20.22 2.39
N VAL A 365 24.06 18.96 2.61
CA VAL A 365 23.62 17.80 1.83
C VAL A 365 23.12 16.69 2.75
N SER A 366 22.28 15.81 2.22
CA SER A 366 21.80 14.63 2.95
C SER A 366 22.90 13.57 3.13
N MET A 367 22.75 12.64 4.09
CA MET A 367 23.77 11.63 4.40
C MET A 367 24.02 10.64 3.27
N ASN A 368 23.02 10.41 2.41
CA ASN A 368 23.06 9.48 1.29
C ASN A 368 23.47 8.05 1.71
N ILE A 369 22.84 7.53 2.77
CA ILE A 369 23.11 6.17 3.28
C ILE A 369 22.74 5.16 2.18
N PRO A 370 23.66 4.35 1.63
CA PRO A 370 23.35 3.48 0.49
C PRO A 370 22.22 2.48 0.78
N VAL A 371 21.34 2.29 -0.20
CA VAL A 371 20.25 1.31 -0.13
C VAL A 371 20.63 0.09 -0.97
N PRO A 372 20.68 -1.11 -0.38
CA PRO A 372 20.85 -2.35 -1.14
C PRO A 372 19.60 -2.63 -1.99
N SER A 373 19.74 -3.51 -2.98
CA SER A 373 18.59 -3.98 -3.77
C SER A 373 17.49 -4.56 -2.86
N SER A 374 16.24 -4.42 -3.30
CA SER A 374 15.09 -5.04 -2.64
C SER A 374 15.33 -6.54 -2.49
N ILE A 375 15.05 -7.10 -1.30
CA ILE A 375 15.10 -8.55 -1.10
C ILE A 375 14.03 -9.20 -1.98
N GLN A 376 14.44 -10.17 -2.79
CA GLN A 376 13.55 -10.95 -3.66
C GLN A 376 13.64 -12.43 -3.28
N CYS A 377 12.56 -13.17 -3.51
CA CYS A 377 12.56 -14.62 -3.41
C CYS A 377 11.65 -15.20 -4.50
N ASP A 378 12.14 -15.27 -5.73
CA ASP A 378 11.35 -15.77 -6.87
C ASP A 378 10.89 -17.21 -6.64
N SER A 379 11.78 -18.05 -6.09
CA SER A 379 11.44 -19.43 -5.70
C SER A 379 10.32 -19.49 -4.66
N CYS A 380 10.10 -18.43 -3.88
CA CYS A 380 9.04 -18.40 -2.89
C CYS A 380 7.64 -18.24 -3.50
N ASN A 381 7.54 -17.89 -4.79
CA ASN A 381 6.25 -17.68 -5.45
C ASN A 381 5.67 -18.93 -6.11
N ASP A 382 6.42 -20.03 -6.19
CA ASP A 382 5.94 -21.33 -6.69
C ASP A 382 5.38 -22.19 -5.54
N PRO A 383 4.09 -22.54 -5.54
CA PRO A 383 3.48 -23.35 -4.49
C PRO A 383 4.07 -24.74 -4.30
N LYS A 384 4.82 -25.28 -5.27
CA LYS A 384 5.58 -26.54 -5.09
C LYS A 384 6.63 -26.44 -3.99
N ASN A 385 7.12 -25.23 -3.72
CA ASN A 385 8.10 -24.94 -2.69
C ASN A 385 7.48 -24.72 -1.30
N TRP A 386 6.16 -24.84 -1.17
CA TRP A 386 5.45 -24.50 0.05
C TRP A 386 5.13 -25.73 0.89
N TYR A 387 5.32 -25.60 2.20
CA TYR A 387 4.58 -26.37 3.18
C TYR A 387 3.38 -25.53 3.60
N ILE A 388 2.17 -26.00 3.28
CA ILE A 388 0.93 -25.28 3.61
C ILE A 388 0.39 -25.79 4.94
N ILE A 389 0.28 -24.89 5.91
CA ILE A 389 -0.41 -25.12 7.17
C ILE A 389 -1.87 -24.75 6.94
N GLU A 390 -2.74 -25.76 6.94
CA GLU A 390 -4.18 -25.55 6.85
C GLU A 390 -4.70 -24.98 8.17
N SER A 391 -5.37 -23.85 8.09
CA SER A 391 -5.85 -23.15 9.28
C SER A 391 -7.21 -23.72 9.68
N LYS A 392 -7.27 -24.33 10.85
CA LYS A 392 -8.51 -24.71 11.53
C LYS A 392 -9.07 -23.42 12.14
N GLY A 393 -10.28 -23.01 11.74
CA GLY A 393 -10.92 -21.83 12.32
C GLY A 393 -11.06 -21.91 13.83
N PRO A 394 -11.45 -20.81 14.51
CA PRO A 394 -11.54 -20.80 15.97
C PRO A 394 -12.45 -21.95 16.44
N THR A 395 -12.00 -22.70 17.44
CA THR A 395 -12.86 -23.68 18.12
C THR A 395 -13.98 -22.95 18.86
N ARG A 396 -15.12 -23.62 19.08
CA ARG A 396 -16.21 -23.13 19.93
C ARG A 396 -15.57 -22.65 21.26
N ASN A 397 -15.79 -21.39 21.64
CA ASN A 397 -15.18 -20.67 22.79
C ASN A 397 -13.97 -19.77 22.50
N TRP A 398 -13.65 -19.47 21.23
CA TRP A 398 -12.60 -18.48 20.89
C TRP A 398 -11.21 -18.84 21.43
N VAL A 399 -11.02 -20.12 21.74
CA VAL A 399 -9.72 -20.67 22.10
C VAL A 399 -9.06 -21.06 20.79
N GLY A 400 -8.19 -20.19 20.26
CA GLY A 400 -7.39 -20.45 19.07
C GLY A 400 -6.63 -21.78 19.19
N HIS A 401 -6.64 -22.56 18.11
CA HIS A 401 -5.81 -23.75 17.95
C HIS A 401 -4.35 -23.38 18.15
N ASP A 402 -3.61 -24.19 18.91
CA ASP A 402 -2.18 -24.01 19.10
C ASP A 402 -1.42 -24.66 17.93
N TYR A 403 -0.89 -23.83 17.03
CA TYR A 403 -0.16 -24.23 15.83
C TYR A 403 1.31 -24.55 16.09
N THR A 404 1.76 -24.58 17.36
CA THR A 404 3.18 -24.80 17.68
C THR A 404 3.71 -26.06 17.01
N ASP A 405 3.00 -27.18 17.12
CA ASP A 405 3.46 -28.47 16.57
C ASP A 405 3.38 -28.52 15.05
N GLU A 406 2.34 -27.93 14.44
CA GLU A 406 2.22 -27.81 12.99
C GLU A 406 3.35 -26.96 12.38
N ILE A 407 3.74 -25.88 13.05
CA ILE A 407 4.87 -25.05 12.62
C ILE A 407 6.19 -25.83 12.73
N GLN A 408 6.40 -26.60 13.80
CA GLN A 408 7.60 -27.44 13.93
C GLN A 408 7.66 -28.53 12.85
N LYS A 409 6.52 -29.18 12.54
CA LYS A 409 6.43 -30.12 11.41
C LYS A 409 6.73 -29.44 10.07
N ALA A 410 6.23 -28.23 9.87
CA ALA A 410 6.50 -27.44 8.67
C ALA A 410 8.00 -27.13 8.53
N PHE A 411 8.67 -26.75 9.63
CA PHE A 411 10.12 -26.55 9.67
C PHE A 411 10.91 -27.84 9.42
N ALA A 412 10.44 -28.98 9.92
CA ALA A 412 11.09 -30.27 9.70
C ALA A 412 10.94 -30.80 8.26
N SER A 413 10.00 -30.25 7.47
CA SER A 413 9.73 -30.70 6.10
C SER A 413 10.84 -30.38 5.08
N GLY A 414 11.76 -29.48 5.41
CA GLY A 414 12.80 -29.00 4.50
C GLY A 414 12.30 -28.04 3.41
N LYS A 415 11.00 -27.70 3.37
CA LYS A 415 10.44 -26.75 2.40
C LYS A 415 10.92 -25.32 2.70
N PRO A 416 11.28 -24.53 1.68
CA PRO A 416 11.79 -23.18 1.88
C PRO A 416 10.70 -22.15 2.17
N VAL A 417 9.41 -22.48 2.01
CA VAL A 417 8.29 -21.57 2.32
C VAL A 417 7.31 -22.25 3.25
N ILE A 418 6.98 -21.57 4.34
CA ILE A 418 5.87 -21.94 5.21
C ILE A 418 4.72 -20.99 4.90
N GLN A 419 3.60 -21.53 4.43
CA GLN A 419 2.44 -20.76 4.01
C GLN A 419 1.25 -21.13 4.87
N PHE A 420 0.69 -20.17 5.60
CA PHE A 420 -0.60 -20.37 6.25
C PHE A 420 -1.71 -20.20 5.22
N ALA A 421 -2.63 -21.17 5.17
CA ALA A 421 -3.87 -21.04 4.42
C ALA A 421 -4.80 -20.05 5.14
N GLN A 422 -5.71 -19.43 4.40
CA GLN A 422 -6.72 -18.58 5.02
C GLN A 422 -7.69 -19.43 5.87
N ILE A 423 -8.14 -18.91 7.01
CA ILE A 423 -9.11 -19.61 7.87
C ILE A 423 -10.47 -19.80 7.14
N PRO A 424 -10.99 -21.03 7.01
CA PRO A 424 -12.28 -21.30 6.40
C PRO A 424 -13.42 -20.96 7.38
N GLY A 425 -14.13 -19.86 7.10
CA GLY A 425 -15.28 -19.42 7.89
C GLY A 425 -14.88 -18.71 9.20
N LEU A 426 -15.58 -17.63 9.56
CA LEU A 426 -15.31 -16.88 10.79
C LEU A 426 -16.60 -16.46 11.49
N PRO A 427 -16.62 -16.44 12.84
CA PRO A 427 -17.82 -16.13 13.60
C PRO A 427 -18.04 -14.61 13.74
N SER A 428 -19.32 -14.24 13.66
CA SER A 428 -20.03 -12.98 13.95
C SER A 428 -19.46 -11.63 13.49
N LYS A 429 -20.39 -10.67 13.31
CA LYS A 429 -20.13 -9.28 12.91
C LYS A 429 -19.43 -8.47 14.01
N ASP A 430 -19.33 -8.98 15.24
CA ASP A 430 -19.24 -8.12 16.42
C ASP A 430 -17.88 -8.14 17.15
N THR A 431 -16.83 -8.81 16.66
CA THR A 431 -15.55 -8.92 17.41
C THR A 431 -14.28 -8.66 16.59
N TRP A 432 -13.39 -7.87 17.20
CA TRP A 432 -12.02 -7.57 16.77
C TRP A 432 -11.05 -8.66 17.22
N PRO A 433 -9.93 -8.89 16.50
CA PRO A 433 -9.84 -9.49 15.15
C PRO A 433 -9.98 -11.02 15.17
N THR A 434 -10.54 -11.61 14.12
CA THR A 434 -10.94 -13.04 14.05
C THR A 434 -9.95 -13.97 13.31
N ASN A 435 -8.89 -13.43 12.69
CA ASN A 435 -7.80 -14.22 12.07
C ASN A 435 -6.68 -14.53 13.08
N VAL A 436 -7.02 -15.17 14.20
CA VAL A 436 -6.09 -15.40 15.30
C VAL A 436 -5.55 -16.84 15.25
N ILE A 437 -4.24 -16.98 15.09
CA ILE A 437 -3.51 -18.21 15.38
C ILE A 437 -2.93 -18.13 16.79
N ARG A 438 -2.59 -19.27 17.39
CA ARG A 438 -1.82 -19.30 18.64
C ARG A 438 -0.60 -20.16 18.46
N PHE A 439 0.52 -19.74 19.03
CA PHE A 439 1.65 -20.61 19.31
C PHE A 439 2.32 -20.15 20.60
N ARG A 440 2.71 -21.12 21.44
CA ARG A 440 3.12 -20.87 22.84
C ARG A 440 4.62 -20.97 23.07
N LYS A 441 5.40 -21.23 22.02
CA LYS A 441 6.87 -21.33 22.07
C LYS A 441 7.50 -20.34 21.09
N PRO A 442 8.68 -19.77 21.42
CA PRO A 442 9.44 -18.99 20.45
C PRO A 442 9.70 -19.77 19.17
N LEU A 443 9.44 -19.16 18.02
CA LEU A 443 9.75 -19.74 16.72
C LEU A 443 11.21 -19.46 16.36
N ILE A 444 12.05 -20.50 16.44
CA ILE A 444 13.43 -20.47 15.95
C ILE A 444 13.41 -20.91 14.49
N VAL A 445 13.56 -19.97 13.55
CA VAL A 445 13.36 -20.24 12.12
C VAL A 445 14.61 -20.88 11.51
N PRO A 446 14.53 -22.09 10.91
CA PRO A 446 15.67 -22.74 10.27
C PRO A 446 16.24 -21.96 9.08
N SER A 447 17.52 -22.16 8.76
CA SER A 447 18.22 -21.45 7.67
C SER A 447 17.66 -21.75 6.27
N HIS A 448 17.11 -22.95 6.05
CA HIS A 448 16.51 -23.34 4.76
C HIS A 448 15.16 -22.64 4.49
N VAL A 449 14.45 -22.20 5.53
CA VAL A 449 13.18 -21.48 5.41
C VAL A 449 13.45 -20.05 4.97
N LYS A 450 13.06 -19.70 3.76
CA LYS A 450 13.24 -18.37 3.14
C LYS A 450 12.06 -17.44 3.39
N ARG A 451 10.84 -17.97 3.52
CA ARG A 451 9.63 -17.17 3.77
C ARG A 451 8.67 -17.87 4.72
N ILE A 452 8.11 -17.11 5.65
CA ILE A 452 6.91 -17.49 6.40
C ILE A 452 5.85 -16.45 6.07
N ASN A 453 4.73 -16.91 5.55
CA ASN A 453 3.62 -16.06 5.18
C ASN A 453 2.39 -16.44 6.00
N PHE A 454 2.00 -15.52 6.89
CA PHE A 454 0.87 -15.72 7.80
C PHE A 454 -0.49 -15.44 7.15
N TRP A 455 -0.48 -14.83 5.96
CA TRP A 455 -1.69 -14.46 5.21
C TRP A 455 -2.71 -13.72 6.08
N TYR A 456 -2.23 -12.67 6.76
CA TYR A 456 -3.02 -11.80 7.65
C TYR A 456 -3.53 -12.47 8.93
N GLN A 457 -2.88 -13.56 9.35
CA GLN A 457 -3.16 -14.20 10.63
C GLN A 457 -2.16 -13.73 11.69
N GLY A 458 -2.70 -13.26 12.82
CA GLY A 458 -1.89 -12.79 13.94
C GLY A 458 -1.89 -13.79 15.07
N ASN A 459 -0.78 -13.87 15.82
CA ASN A 459 -0.79 -14.55 17.09
C ASN A 459 -1.72 -13.82 18.08
N ASP A 460 -2.43 -14.56 18.92
CA ASP A 460 -3.27 -14.01 19.98
C ASP A 460 -2.47 -13.07 20.91
N LYS A 461 -3.08 -11.94 21.30
CA LYS A 461 -2.51 -11.01 22.28
C LYS A 461 -2.68 -11.51 23.72
N THR A 462 -3.62 -12.43 23.98
CA THR A 462 -3.92 -12.99 25.31
C THR A 462 -3.00 -14.12 25.73
N THR A 463 -2.21 -14.69 24.81
CA THR A 463 -1.05 -15.49 25.22
C THR A 463 -0.05 -14.53 25.85
N ASN A 464 -0.17 -14.33 27.17
CA ASN A 464 0.75 -13.57 28.00
C ASN A 464 2.15 -14.15 27.86
N PHE A 465 2.87 -13.72 26.82
CA PHE A 465 4.32 -13.86 26.81
C PHE A 465 4.86 -12.81 27.78
N PRO A 466 5.68 -13.22 28.77
CA PRO A 466 6.25 -12.30 29.74
C PRO A 466 6.84 -11.10 29.02
N ALA A 467 6.61 -9.89 29.58
CA ALA A 467 7.20 -8.66 29.08
C ALA A 467 8.70 -8.89 28.81
N GLY A 468 9.14 -8.65 27.57
CA GLY A 468 10.52 -8.87 27.14
C GLY A 468 10.82 -10.20 26.42
N LYS A 469 9.89 -11.18 26.40
CA LYS A 469 10.04 -12.41 25.59
C LYS A 469 9.40 -12.26 24.21
N SER A 470 10.15 -12.59 23.16
CA SER A 470 9.71 -12.48 21.76
C SER A 470 9.16 -13.80 21.25
N LEU A 471 8.09 -13.72 20.46
CA LEU A 471 7.43 -14.86 19.81
C LEU A 471 8.23 -15.36 18.60
N TYR A 472 8.90 -14.45 17.92
CA TYR A 472 9.73 -14.76 16.76
C TYR A 472 11.19 -14.52 17.12
N VAL A 473 12.02 -15.55 17.02
CA VAL A 473 13.46 -15.45 17.24
C VAL A 473 14.16 -15.69 15.91
N VAL A 474 14.71 -14.62 15.35
CA VAL A 474 15.50 -14.72 14.12
C VAL A 474 16.95 -14.97 14.52
N SER A 475 17.31 -16.25 14.49
CA SER A 475 18.67 -16.75 14.59
C SER A 475 19.22 -17.11 13.20
N GLY A 476 20.52 -17.33 13.09
CA GLY A 476 21.17 -17.72 11.84
C GLY A 476 22.41 -16.90 11.53
N LYS A 477 23.05 -17.23 10.42
CA LYS A 477 24.31 -16.64 9.98
C LYS A 477 24.07 -15.72 8.79
N LYS A 478 24.97 -14.75 8.59
CA LYS A 478 24.97 -13.83 7.44
C LYS A 478 24.99 -14.55 6.08
N THR A 479 25.56 -15.75 6.04
CA THR A 479 25.64 -16.62 4.85
C THR A 479 24.32 -17.32 4.53
N ASP A 480 23.35 -17.31 5.45
CA ASP A 480 22.03 -17.87 5.20
C ASP A 480 21.25 -16.98 4.22
N THR A 481 20.33 -17.59 3.46
CA THR A 481 19.41 -16.83 2.61
C THR A 481 18.57 -15.88 3.47
N PRO A 482 18.29 -14.63 3.04
CA PRO A 482 17.41 -13.74 3.78
C PRO A 482 16.06 -14.38 4.15
N LEU A 483 15.57 -14.10 5.36
CA LEU A 483 14.25 -14.52 5.81
C LEU A 483 13.21 -13.42 5.51
N ILE A 484 12.07 -13.80 4.94
CA ILE A 484 10.92 -12.93 4.73
C ILE A 484 9.80 -13.36 5.68
N LEU A 485 9.38 -12.45 6.57
CA LEU A 485 8.17 -12.59 7.38
C LEU A 485 7.08 -11.70 6.79
N ASP A 486 6.05 -12.32 6.22
CA ASP A 486 4.98 -11.62 5.51
C ASP A 486 3.69 -11.65 6.32
N THR A 487 3.14 -10.46 6.58
CA THR A 487 1.97 -10.22 7.43
C THR A 487 2.02 -10.83 8.84
N PRO A 488 3.19 -10.90 9.53
CA PRO A 488 3.21 -11.42 10.90
C PRO A 488 2.36 -10.53 11.80
N GLY A 489 1.63 -11.15 12.73
CA GLY A 489 0.88 -10.44 13.76
C GLY A 489 1.09 -11.06 15.14
N GLY A 490 0.82 -10.28 16.18
CA GLY A 490 0.90 -10.70 17.58
C GLY A 490 2.34 -10.86 18.13
N GLY A 491 2.58 -10.41 19.35
CA GLY A 491 3.88 -10.48 20.03
C GLY A 491 4.95 -9.54 19.45
N GLY A 492 6.21 -10.00 19.43
CA GLY A 492 7.37 -9.23 18.99
C GLY A 492 8.48 -10.09 18.40
N ILE A 493 9.34 -9.49 17.58
CA ILE A 493 10.50 -10.12 16.92
C ILE A 493 11.77 -9.76 17.70
N HIS A 494 12.58 -10.78 18.02
CA HIS A 494 13.94 -10.62 18.52
C HIS A 494 14.94 -11.14 17.50
N HIS A 495 15.74 -10.24 16.95
CA HIS A 495 16.74 -10.55 15.95
C HIS A 495 18.11 -10.71 16.61
N ILE A 496 18.55 -11.96 16.76
CA ILE A 496 19.77 -12.33 17.50
C ILE A 496 20.88 -12.88 16.60
N GLY A 497 20.54 -13.37 15.41
CA GLY A 497 21.51 -13.87 14.43
C GLY A 497 21.96 -12.82 13.42
N SER A 498 23.01 -13.13 12.64
CA SER A 498 23.53 -12.24 11.59
C SER A 498 22.82 -12.40 10.23
N ARG A 499 21.74 -13.19 10.19
CA ARG A 499 20.91 -13.45 9.01
C ARG A 499 20.11 -12.21 8.61
N THR A 500 20.00 -11.91 7.33
CA THR A 500 19.17 -10.78 6.86
C THR A 500 17.67 -11.08 7.03
N LEU A 501 16.88 -10.07 7.45
CA LEU A 501 15.44 -10.17 7.69
C LEU A 501 14.65 -9.10 6.91
N LEU A 502 13.54 -9.49 6.28
CA LEU A 502 12.50 -8.59 5.76
C LEU A 502 11.18 -8.85 6.49
N ILE A 503 10.55 -7.79 6.99
CA ILE A 503 9.22 -7.81 7.59
C ILE A 503 8.29 -6.98 6.69
N LYS A 504 7.19 -7.59 6.21
CA LYS A 504 6.23 -6.93 5.31
C LYS A 504 4.84 -6.84 5.91
N SER A 505 4.13 -5.73 5.62
CA SER A 505 2.71 -5.53 5.89
C SER A 505 2.30 -5.91 7.32
N SER A 506 2.93 -5.27 8.31
CA SER A 506 2.83 -5.67 9.72
C SER A 506 2.93 -4.51 10.71
N CYS A 507 2.39 -4.72 11.89
CA CYS A 507 2.48 -3.83 13.05
C CYS A 507 3.15 -4.49 14.27
N ILE A 508 3.90 -5.57 14.06
CA ILE A 508 4.60 -6.28 15.13
C ILE A 508 5.79 -5.48 15.63
N ASP A 509 6.12 -5.52 16.92
CA ASP A 509 7.32 -4.83 17.42
C ASP A 509 8.60 -5.60 17.10
N TYR A 510 9.71 -4.87 16.93
CA TYR A 510 11.02 -5.45 16.60
C TYR A 510 12.13 -4.95 17.53
N LYS A 511 13.00 -5.86 17.97
CA LYS A 511 14.27 -5.50 18.61
C LYS A 511 15.41 -6.38 18.10
N SER A 512 16.60 -5.83 18.11
CA SER A 512 17.84 -6.50 17.73
C SER A 512 18.90 -6.38 18.82
N VAL A 513 19.95 -7.20 18.72
CA VAL A 513 21.17 -7.12 19.54
C VAL A 513 22.38 -6.80 18.65
N PRO A 514 23.49 -6.31 19.22
CA PRO A 514 24.73 -6.12 18.46
C PRO A 514 25.14 -7.41 17.72
N GLY A 515 25.55 -7.28 16.46
CA GLY A 515 25.87 -8.42 15.59
C GLY A 515 24.68 -8.97 14.78
N ALA A 516 23.46 -8.45 14.99
CA ALA A 516 22.29 -8.83 14.21
C ALA A 516 22.42 -8.45 12.72
N GLY A 517 21.85 -9.26 11.84
CA GLY A 517 21.91 -9.08 10.39
C GLY A 517 21.12 -7.86 9.91
N ASN A 518 21.22 -7.52 8.62
CA ASN A 518 20.46 -6.39 8.09
C ASN A 518 18.95 -6.63 8.24
N VAL A 519 18.18 -5.57 8.50
CA VAL A 519 16.71 -5.65 8.62
C VAL A 519 16.02 -4.68 7.67
N TYR A 520 14.90 -5.11 7.10
CA TYR A 520 14.10 -4.39 6.13
C TYR A 520 12.64 -4.39 6.61
N PHE A 521 11.98 -3.23 6.54
CA PHE A 521 10.58 -3.04 6.90
C PHE A 521 9.83 -2.45 5.71
N GLU A 522 8.77 -3.10 5.24
CA GLU A 522 7.91 -2.58 4.16
C GLU A 522 6.45 -2.55 4.62
N ASP A 523 5.75 -1.42 4.45
CA ASP A 523 4.35 -1.26 4.91
C ASP A 523 4.24 -1.64 6.40
N TYR A 524 4.97 -0.92 7.26
CA TYR A 524 5.24 -1.33 8.64
C TYR A 524 4.85 -0.28 9.68
N CYS A 525 4.13 -0.71 10.71
CA CYS A 525 3.52 0.18 11.70
C CYS A 525 3.96 -0.07 13.15
N GLY A 526 4.81 -1.07 13.40
CA GLY A 526 5.28 -1.44 14.74
C GLY A 526 6.37 -0.53 15.30
N SER A 527 6.66 -0.65 16.59
CA SER A 527 7.85 -0.02 17.19
C SER A 527 9.09 -0.82 16.83
N PHE A 528 10.25 -0.15 16.75
CA PHE A 528 11.48 -0.91 16.60
C PHE A 528 12.73 -0.29 17.22
N THR A 529 13.66 -1.16 17.62
CA THR A 529 15.01 -0.78 18.07
C THR A 529 16.08 -1.50 17.25
N VAL A 530 16.91 -0.71 16.58
CA VAL A 530 18.10 -1.14 15.82
C VAL A 530 19.31 -1.07 16.74
N ALA A 531 20.08 -2.15 16.80
CA ALA A 531 21.25 -2.27 17.65
C ALA A 531 22.53 -1.77 16.97
N LYS A 532 23.58 -1.63 17.78
CA LYS A 532 24.87 -1.10 17.35
C LYS A 532 25.46 -1.93 16.21
N GLY A 533 25.86 -1.26 15.13
CA GLY A 533 26.44 -1.87 13.94
C GLY A 533 25.44 -2.52 12.97
N GLN A 534 24.15 -2.63 13.32
CA GLN A 534 23.13 -3.15 12.41
C GLN A 534 22.79 -2.11 11.32
N LYS A 535 22.54 -2.58 10.09
CA LYS A 535 21.93 -1.77 9.02
C LYS A 535 20.44 -2.06 8.94
N ALA A 536 19.63 -1.02 8.95
CA ALA A 536 18.18 -1.10 8.91
C ALA A 536 17.61 -0.20 7.81
N TYR A 537 16.60 -0.70 7.11
CA TYR A 537 15.95 -0.03 5.99
C TYR A 537 14.43 -0.08 6.15
N GLY A 538 13.77 1.07 6.09
CA GLY A 538 12.31 1.18 6.18
C GLY A 538 11.68 1.83 4.96
N TRP A 539 10.57 1.28 4.49
CA TRP A 539 9.73 1.85 3.44
C TRP A 539 8.29 1.93 3.93
N ALA A 540 7.66 3.09 3.74
CA ALA A 540 6.26 3.30 4.08
C ALA A 540 5.96 2.94 5.54
N LEU A 541 6.64 3.62 6.47
CA LEU A 541 6.43 3.38 7.90
C LEU A 541 5.21 4.15 8.41
N ASN A 542 4.45 3.55 9.33
CA ASN A 542 3.30 4.18 9.99
C ASN A 542 3.22 3.90 11.51
N PRO A 543 4.25 4.20 12.32
CA PRO A 543 4.10 4.17 13.77
C PRO A 543 3.06 5.21 14.23
N GLU A 544 2.29 4.88 15.27
CA GLU A 544 1.27 5.77 15.83
C GLU A 544 1.30 5.73 17.35
N ARG A 545 0.84 6.82 17.96
CA ARG A 545 0.67 7.03 19.40
C ARG A 545 1.98 6.80 20.16
N GLU A 546 2.00 5.83 21.07
CA GLU A 546 3.14 5.48 21.90
C GLU A 546 4.31 4.82 21.14
N ARG A 547 4.12 4.45 19.87
CA ARG A 547 5.14 3.75 19.10
C ARG A 547 6.33 4.63 18.74
N TYR A 548 7.50 4.01 18.66
CA TYR A 548 8.79 4.68 18.50
C TYR A 548 9.72 3.97 17.52
N ILE A 549 10.71 4.73 17.04
CA ILE A 549 11.83 4.25 16.24
C ILE A 549 13.13 4.62 16.95
N HIS A 550 13.86 3.62 17.42
CA HIS A 550 15.15 3.80 18.08
C HIS A 550 16.29 3.26 17.22
N ASN A 551 17.28 4.11 16.96
CA ASN A 551 18.54 3.73 16.36
C ASN A 551 19.67 3.86 17.38
N LYS A 552 20.07 2.75 17.99
CA LYS A 552 21.11 2.67 19.01
C LYS A 552 22.43 2.24 18.36
N GLY A 553 23.18 3.18 17.81
CA GLY A 553 24.49 2.94 17.20
C GLY A 553 24.46 2.19 15.86
N GLY A 554 23.29 2.06 15.23
CA GLY A 554 23.12 1.44 13.92
C GLY A 554 23.13 2.46 12.77
N SER A 555 22.96 1.95 11.55
CA SER A 555 22.73 2.75 10.33
C SER A 555 21.30 2.52 9.86
N LEU A 556 20.46 3.55 9.94
CA LEU A 556 19.04 3.49 9.64
C LEU A 556 18.71 4.42 8.46
N ARG A 557 18.08 3.89 7.42
CA ARG A 557 17.50 4.70 6.35
C ARG A 557 16.00 4.41 6.22
N ILE A 558 15.20 5.47 6.20
CA ILE A 558 13.73 5.40 6.07
C ILE A 558 13.32 6.18 4.82
N VAL A 559 12.52 5.56 3.95
CA VAL A 559 11.90 6.18 2.77
C VAL A 559 10.39 6.15 2.98
N GLY A 560 9.83 7.30 3.34
CA GLY A 560 8.42 7.40 3.70
C GLY A 560 8.15 6.99 5.15
N LEU A 561 7.67 7.96 5.93
CA LEU A 561 7.21 7.80 7.30
C LEU A 561 5.95 8.63 7.47
N LYS A 562 4.85 8.06 7.93
CA LYS A 562 3.79 8.81 8.60
C LYS A 562 3.86 8.50 10.09
N TYR A 563 3.72 9.52 10.92
CA TYR A 563 3.53 9.33 12.35
C TYR A 563 2.30 10.10 12.82
N GLU A 564 1.59 9.55 13.79
CA GLU A 564 0.45 10.19 14.44
C GLU A 564 0.59 10.16 15.96
N GLY A 565 0.59 11.31 16.62
CA GLY A 565 0.68 11.41 18.07
C GLY A 565 1.60 12.53 18.56
N ASN A 566 2.04 12.42 19.81
CA ASN A 566 2.81 13.45 20.50
C ASN A 566 4.14 12.93 21.12
N GLN A 567 4.66 11.77 20.69
CA GLN A 567 5.92 11.18 21.19
C GLN A 567 7.14 11.55 20.34
N THR A 568 8.33 11.30 20.89
CA THR A 568 9.55 11.29 20.09
C THR A 568 9.50 10.12 19.11
N VAL A 569 9.43 10.43 17.82
CA VAL A 569 9.23 9.46 16.75
C VAL A 569 10.51 8.72 16.46
N ILE A 570 11.61 9.45 16.26
CA ILE A 570 12.93 8.86 16.01
C ILE A 570 13.90 9.37 17.07
N LYS A 571 14.56 8.42 17.75
CA LYS A 571 15.71 8.69 18.61
C LYS A 571 16.95 7.99 18.07
N THR A 572 17.99 8.76 17.77
CA THR A 572 19.29 8.26 17.34
C THR A 572 20.33 8.54 18.43
N PHE A 573 21.01 7.50 18.90
CA PHE A 573 21.97 7.61 20.00
C PHE A 573 23.07 6.55 19.88
N ASP A 574 24.07 6.60 20.76
CA ASP A 574 25.24 5.71 20.78
C ASP A 574 26.04 5.69 19.46
N GLY A 575 26.17 6.86 18.81
CA GLY A 575 26.88 7.01 17.53
C GLY A 575 26.11 6.52 16.32
N GLY A 576 24.77 6.42 16.43
CA GLY A 576 23.90 5.99 15.34
C GLY A 576 23.86 7.00 14.18
N LYS A 577 23.45 6.50 13.02
CA LYS A 577 23.26 7.29 11.79
C LYS A 577 21.85 7.09 11.24
N THR A 578 21.05 8.14 11.16
CA THR A 578 19.67 8.04 10.65
C THR A 578 19.41 8.99 9.49
N GLU A 579 19.02 8.44 8.34
CA GLU A 579 18.52 9.20 7.20
C GLU A 579 17.01 8.98 7.04
N LEU A 580 16.21 10.03 7.21
CA LEU A 580 14.77 10.04 6.92
C LEU A 580 14.50 10.81 5.63
N LEU A 581 13.90 10.14 4.66
CA LEU A 581 13.56 10.67 3.34
C LEU A 581 12.04 10.70 3.20
N GLY A 582 11.45 11.85 3.54
CA GLY A 582 10.01 12.10 3.45
C GLY A 582 9.24 11.59 4.67
N GLY A 583 9.06 12.46 5.67
CA GLY A 583 8.23 12.24 6.85
C GLY A 583 6.99 13.14 6.89
N TYR A 584 5.81 12.55 7.09
CA TYR A 584 4.56 13.23 7.41
C TYR A 584 4.27 13.08 8.91
N ILE A 585 4.46 14.15 9.68
CA ILE A 585 4.22 14.13 11.12
C ILE A 585 2.87 14.76 11.41
N TYR A 586 1.91 13.93 11.80
CA TYR A 586 0.59 14.34 12.21
C TYR A 586 0.57 14.48 13.74
N ALA A 587 0.75 15.71 14.22
CA ALA A 587 0.70 15.96 15.65
C ALA A 587 -0.74 15.81 16.15
N LEU A 588 -0.95 14.89 17.10
CA LEU A 588 -2.25 14.63 17.75
C LEU A 588 -2.08 14.47 19.26
N GLY A 589 -3.15 14.77 19.99
CA GLY A 589 -3.20 14.72 21.45
C GLY A 589 -2.74 16.02 22.10
N ASP A 590 -2.30 15.94 23.35
CA ASP A 590 -1.81 17.11 24.07
C ASP A 590 -0.48 17.62 23.51
N TRP A 591 -0.24 18.91 23.68
CA TRP A 591 1.03 19.53 23.34
C TRP A 591 2.22 18.85 24.03
N ALA A 592 3.18 18.38 23.24
CA ALA A 592 4.38 17.69 23.70
C ALA A 592 5.42 18.68 24.25
N LYS A 593 5.21 19.10 25.52
CA LYS A 593 6.14 19.99 26.23
C LYS A 593 7.50 19.33 26.45
N ASN A 594 8.59 20.08 26.26
CA ASN A 594 9.98 19.67 26.43
C ASN A 594 10.37 18.41 25.64
N ARG A 595 9.70 18.16 24.52
CA ARG A 595 9.89 16.96 23.70
C ARG A 595 10.11 17.36 22.25
N ALA A 596 11.06 16.67 21.61
CA ALA A 596 11.25 16.79 20.16
C ALA A 596 10.67 15.60 19.40
N ILE A 597 10.22 15.84 18.17
CA ILE A 597 9.82 14.79 17.22
C ILE A 597 11.02 13.89 16.91
N PHE A 598 12.17 14.52 16.62
CA PHE A 598 13.42 13.85 16.30
C PHE A 598 14.50 14.23 17.30
N GLU A 599 15.13 13.22 17.90
CA GLU A 599 16.23 13.42 18.84
C GLU A 599 17.50 12.71 18.37
N SER A 600 18.63 13.42 18.43
CA SER A 600 19.97 12.88 18.19
C SER A 600 20.89 13.17 19.37
N TYR A 601 21.50 12.13 19.95
CA TYR A 601 22.45 12.22 21.06
C TYR A 601 23.80 11.66 20.63
N ASP A 602 24.80 12.54 20.51
CA ASP A 602 26.15 12.21 20.03
C ASP A 602 26.12 11.31 18.79
N SER A 603 25.22 11.64 17.86
CA SER A 603 24.84 10.84 16.71
C SER A 603 24.56 11.72 15.49
N GLU A 604 24.30 11.09 14.36
CA GLU A 604 24.18 11.74 13.05
C GLU A 604 22.79 11.55 12.45
N HIS A 605 22.24 12.60 11.85
CA HIS A 605 21.03 12.48 11.05
C HIS A 605 20.97 13.41 9.84
N SER A 606 20.15 13.01 8.86
CA SER A 606 19.57 13.93 7.87
C SER A 606 18.09 13.63 7.72
N LEU A 607 17.24 14.65 7.81
CA LEU A 607 15.79 14.50 7.92
C LEU A 607 15.07 15.37 6.87
N ILE A 608 14.24 14.75 6.04
CA ILE A 608 13.26 15.43 5.18
C ILE A 608 11.87 15.14 5.73
N TYR A 609 11.14 16.16 6.17
CA TYR A 609 9.83 15.97 6.81
C TYR A 609 8.98 17.24 6.79
N LEU A 610 7.72 17.07 7.14
CA LEU A 610 6.81 18.15 7.46
C LEU A 610 6.00 17.83 8.72
N VAL A 611 5.65 18.87 9.46
CA VAL A 611 4.81 18.78 10.65
C VAL A 611 3.47 19.44 10.33
N VAL A 612 2.39 18.68 10.51
CA VAL A 612 1.02 19.17 10.45
C VAL A 612 0.44 19.19 11.87
N ASN A 613 -0.07 20.36 12.26
CA ASN A 613 -0.67 20.64 13.57
C ASN A 613 -2.11 21.16 13.34
N HIS A 614 -3.04 20.82 14.24
CA HIS A 614 -4.44 21.27 14.24
C HIS A 614 -4.79 22.21 15.42
N GLY A 615 -3.86 23.08 15.81
CA GLY A 615 -4.03 24.17 16.79
C GLY A 615 -3.84 23.78 18.26
N HIS A 616 -4.22 22.57 18.66
CA HIS A 616 -4.18 22.09 20.06
C HIS A 616 -3.12 21.01 20.32
N ALA A 617 -2.57 20.42 19.26
CA ALA A 617 -1.63 19.30 19.32
C ALA A 617 -0.33 19.67 18.61
N GLY A 618 0.80 19.61 19.29
CA GLY A 618 2.06 20.08 18.73
C GLY A 618 3.28 19.64 19.52
N TYR A 619 4.43 20.16 19.13
CA TYR A 619 5.71 19.92 19.79
C TYR A 619 6.40 21.26 20.03
N ASP A 620 7.07 21.38 21.17
CA ASP A 620 8.00 22.48 21.38
C ASP A 620 9.10 22.46 20.32
N TRP A 621 9.60 21.26 20.00
CA TRP A 621 10.71 21.09 19.06
C TRP A 621 10.45 20.07 17.97
N SER A 622 10.82 20.40 16.73
CA SER A 622 10.88 19.41 15.66
C SER A 622 12.15 18.58 15.80
N VAL A 623 13.27 19.22 16.15
CA VAL A 623 14.58 18.57 16.28
C VAL A 623 15.27 19.00 17.56
N LYS A 624 15.88 18.02 18.25
CA LYS A 624 16.83 18.23 19.34
C LYS A 624 18.12 17.46 19.03
N GLU A 625 19.25 18.17 19.08
CA GLU A 625 20.59 17.60 18.92
C GLU A 625 21.42 17.86 20.17
N VAL A 626 22.03 16.81 20.69
CA VAL A 626 23.00 16.85 21.79
C VAL A 626 24.36 16.42 21.25
N ARG A 627 25.38 17.25 21.44
CA ARG A 627 26.79 16.97 21.08
C ARG A 627 27.67 17.27 22.29
N GLY A 628 28.12 16.24 22.99
CA GLY A 628 28.70 16.35 24.33
C GLY A 628 27.77 17.12 25.26
N ASN A 629 28.26 18.18 25.89
CA ASN A 629 27.48 19.00 26.81
C ASN A 629 26.62 20.08 26.11
N THR A 630 26.66 20.18 24.78
CA THR A 630 25.90 21.20 24.04
C THR A 630 24.58 20.65 23.55
N VAL A 631 23.48 21.30 23.91
CA VAL A 631 22.13 21.01 23.43
C VAL A 631 21.66 22.13 22.50
N LYS A 632 21.12 21.76 21.35
CA LYS A 632 20.45 22.71 20.45
C LYS A 632 19.10 22.15 20.02
N THR A 633 18.13 23.05 19.84
CA THR A 633 16.77 22.69 19.45
C THR A 633 16.28 23.56 18.31
N ARG A 634 15.28 23.04 17.59
CA ARG A 634 14.54 23.74 16.54
C ARG A 634 13.06 23.70 16.87
N SER A 635 12.36 24.83 16.75
CA SER A 635 10.92 24.92 17.01
C SER A 635 10.11 23.90 16.21
N GLY A 636 9.11 23.28 16.85
CA GLY A 636 8.24 22.23 16.28
C GLY A 636 6.97 22.73 15.61
N VAL A 637 6.63 24.02 15.73
CA VAL A 637 5.35 24.56 15.24
C VAL A 637 5.35 24.69 13.73
N SER A 638 4.55 23.86 13.06
CA SER A 638 4.33 23.90 11.59
C SER A 638 5.63 23.86 10.77
N ASP A 639 6.65 23.16 11.28
CA ASP A 639 7.95 23.09 10.64
C ASP A 639 7.89 22.25 9.37
N ARG A 640 8.27 22.86 8.25
CA ARG A 640 8.32 22.24 6.92
C ARG A 640 9.78 22.26 6.49
N ASN A 641 10.50 21.19 6.82
CA ASN A 641 11.92 21.05 6.52
C ASN A 641 12.13 20.10 5.36
N VAL A 642 12.53 20.68 4.25
CA VAL A 642 12.85 19.94 3.03
C VAL A 642 14.20 19.25 3.15
N LEU A 643 15.11 19.77 3.98
CA LEU A 643 16.29 19.07 4.44
C LEU A 643 16.79 19.67 5.76
N HIS A 644 16.85 18.85 6.80
CA HIS A 644 17.55 19.16 8.05
C HIS A 644 18.80 18.29 8.16
N VAL A 645 19.95 18.88 8.50
CA VAL A 645 21.23 18.18 8.58
C VAL A 645 21.90 18.37 9.94
N GLY A 646 22.24 17.24 10.58
CA GLY A 646 22.85 17.19 11.91
C GLY A 646 23.93 16.12 12.00
N TYR A 647 24.91 16.15 11.11
CA TYR A 647 26.10 15.31 11.18
C TYR A 647 27.38 16.13 10.95
N LYS A 648 28.53 15.63 11.41
CA LYS A 648 29.81 16.29 11.17
C LYS A 648 30.28 15.92 9.77
N ALA A 649 30.60 16.91 8.94
CA ALA A 649 31.30 16.63 7.69
C ALA A 649 32.63 15.94 8.02
N VAL A 650 32.84 14.74 7.48
CA VAL A 650 34.19 14.17 7.40
C VAL A 650 34.90 14.99 6.33
N PRO A 651 36.05 15.62 6.61
CA PRO A 651 36.83 16.28 5.56
C PRO A 651 37.02 15.27 4.43
N ALA A 652 36.81 15.69 3.17
CA ALA A 652 37.18 14.85 2.05
C ALA A 652 38.65 14.43 2.25
N PRO A 653 39.00 13.14 2.13
CA PRO A 653 40.41 12.76 2.10
C PRO A 653 41.07 13.61 1.02
N ARG A 654 42.14 14.31 1.42
CA ARG A 654 42.88 15.23 0.55
C ARG A 654 43.47 14.51 -0.65
#